data_AF-A0A2H9TEI5-F1
#
_entry.id   AF-A0A2H9TEI5-F1
#
_cell.length_a   1.000
_cell.length_b   1.000
_cell.length_c   1.000
_cell.angle_alpha   90.00
_cell.angle_beta   90.00
_cell.angle_gamma   90.00
#
_symmetry.space_group_name_H-M   'P 1'
#
loop_
_entity.id
_entity.type
_entity.pdbx_description
1 polymer ?
#
loop_
_entity_poly.entity_id
_entity_poly.type
_entity_poly.pdbx_seq_one_letter_code
_entity_poly.pdbx_strand_id
1 'polypeptide(L)'
;MKWFTKLMILMEILLTAISFIYPMSETGEIIFNSLIVGIFVFLLVILISEVSIIRYKKKQIEDAEKTKKLKIKIFIFAFIFMILSILFFINFYLYVKALIGNDLFISLNSGDKNLILNNGEEGTFDVKARVLINPFCHASCKLSMKDLGNGELLYNESLFLGFSMPFSKKIPVKINEESYGQKLYEVSLSCETLREKLCYTKTDYQKSRTEIVSIEHKLNNLQKEKAENLKNQTEFVNKEFYNLKNNLNALKFNFSYLDLSKFENDSVSFNEFINSFNANVSKLIIFYESQKYSDLEKEINLSIEELKNVSLKFNHFNSSLQSEINLYNSMVENLTLMHEELAFIEEYNFSNYSIEIAELFVGNFNLAIINLSEKDFVFKKIYLLNIIKSEKENLLNIIEEENNSAIVREMKITKNLSEINFSKINIGAEIPAHTFVLKEPSPICCLNNECYPCMEDANLNYPIILIHGHNFNKKLSVETSLDALNGLSQSFENDGYINAGSLYQNTYDELSKGYLGKVNRSVIFKPTYYLDPSKEGDPFAMNSEWGDMDTYASRLNEIILNVKYLTGKDKVILVAHSMGGLVVRRNIQLYGGEEIEKLILVTVPNHGVDGFVLNYCSFFGVDVECAQMDKSSSFMNLINEAPELKVPTYNLVGLGCFWENSVGDGIVKNESAYFEGVENLFFNGKCNGFDFFHGNVFDTSLYPEIYETIKKLIENKQKI
;
A
#
# COMPACT_ATOMS: atom_id res chain seq x y z
N MET A 1 -55.07 47.54 25.78
CA MET A 1 -53.93 47.66 24.86
C MET A 1 -52.63 48.07 25.55
N LYS A 2 -52.50 49.29 26.13
CA LYS A 2 -51.25 49.74 26.78
C LYS A 2 -50.74 48.88 27.95
N TRP A 3 -51.64 48.26 28.72
CA TRP A 3 -51.26 47.34 29.80
C TRP A 3 -50.76 45.98 29.26
N PHE A 4 -51.35 45.53 28.15
CA PHE A 4 -50.99 44.28 27.48
C PHE A 4 -49.60 44.38 26.84
N THR A 5 -49.28 45.49 26.17
CA THR A 5 -47.93 45.71 25.64
C THR A 5 -46.85 45.81 26.72
N LYS A 6 -47.16 46.35 27.91
CA LYS A 6 -46.22 46.35 29.04
C LYS A 6 -46.01 44.95 29.63
N LEU A 7 -47.06 44.13 29.71
CA LEU A 7 -46.96 42.74 30.15
C LEU A 7 -46.11 41.90 29.16
N MET A 8 -46.29 42.14 27.85
CA MET A 8 -45.52 41.47 26.79
C MET A 8 -44.03 41.74 26.90
N ILE A 9 -43.63 43.01 27.04
CA ILE A 9 -42.21 43.39 27.17
C ILE A 9 -41.62 42.83 28.46
N LEU A 10 -42.38 42.81 29.56
CA LEU A 10 -41.90 42.26 30.84
C LEU A 10 -41.70 40.73 30.77
N MET A 11 -42.61 40.01 30.09
CA MET A 11 -42.49 38.57 29.88
C MET A 11 -41.28 38.26 28.99
N GLU A 12 -41.10 39.01 27.91
CA GLU A 12 -39.98 38.82 26.97
C GLU A 12 -38.62 39.01 27.66
N ILE A 13 -38.49 40.03 28.52
CA ILE A 13 -37.29 40.29 29.34
C ILE A 13 -37.06 39.18 30.38
N LEU A 14 -38.12 38.72 31.05
CA LEU A 14 -38.01 37.65 32.04
C LEU A 14 -37.60 36.32 31.39
N LEU A 15 -38.12 36.05 30.19
CA LEU A 15 -37.83 34.84 29.42
C LEU A 15 -36.40 34.81 28.89
N THR A 16 -35.90 35.93 28.38
CA THR A 16 -34.49 36.07 27.99
C THR A 16 -33.55 35.94 29.20
N ALA A 17 -33.96 36.40 30.38
CA ALA A 17 -33.19 36.20 31.60
C ALA A 17 -33.16 34.73 32.07
N ILE A 18 -34.29 34.02 32.00
CA ILE A 18 -34.38 32.61 32.43
C ILE A 18 -33.56 31.69 31.50
N SER A 19 -33.63 31.90 30.18
CA SER A 19 -32.83 31.13 29.21
C SER A 19 -31.32 31.35 29.35
N PHE A 20 -30.91 32.49 29.92
CA PHE A 20 -29.49 32.80 30.16
C PHE A 20 -28.95 32.20 31.48
N ILE A 21 -29.83 31.93 32.45
CA ILE A 21 -29.45 31.46 33.80
C ILE A 21 -29.39 29.92 33.88
N TYR A 22 -30.18 29.21 33.07
CA TYR A 22 -30.19 27.74 33.05
C TYR A 22 -29.74 27.22 31.68
N PRO A 23 -28.53 26.64 31.55
CA PRO A 23 -28.15 25.92 30.35
C PRO A 23 -29.03 24.66 30.25
N MET A 24 -30.08 24.74 29.45
CA MET A 24 -30.92 23.58 29.13
C MET A 24 -30.28 22.78 27.99
N SER A 25 -30.55 21.48 27.93
CA SER A 25 -30.25 20.70 26.71
C SER A 25 -31.06 21.28 25.54
N GLU A 26 -30.62 21.07 24.30
CA GLU A 26 -31.35 21.55 23.12
C GLU A 26 -32.83 21.11 23.13
N THR A 27 -33.11 19.90 23.63
CA THR A 27 -34.47 19.38 23.81
C THR A 27 -35.26 20.15 24.88
N GLY A 28 -34.60 20.55 25.98
CA GLY A 28 -35.18 21.40 27.01
C GLY A 28 -35.57 22.78 26.51
N GLU A 29 -34.72 23.43 25.70
CA GLU A 29 -35.03 24.74 25.10
C GLU A 29 -36.22 24.69 24.15
N ILE A 30 -36.31 23.65 23.31
CA ILE A 30 -37.43 23.44 22.38
C ILE A 30 -38.74 23.29 23.14
N ILE A 31 -38.76 22.42 24.14
CA ILE A 31 -39.97 22.16 24.95
C ILE A 31 -40.36 23.44 25.69
N PHE A 32 -39.41 24.14 26.29
CA PHE A 32 -39.66 25.37 27.04
C PHE A 32 -40.22 26.49 26.16
N ASN A 33 -39.59 26.78 25.02
CA ASN A 33 -40.05 27.81 24.09
C ASN A 33 -41.42 27.48 23.49
N SER A 34 -41.66 26.20 23.18
CA SER A 34 -42.95 25.75 22.67
C SER A 34 -44.05 25.90 23.71
N LEU A 35 -43.79 25.55 24.97
CA LEU A 35 -44.71 25.75 26.09
C LEU A 35 -45.07 27.23 26.26
N ILE A 36 -44.10 28.13 26.13
CA ILE A 36 -44.33 29.59 26.23
C ILE A 36 -45.28 30.07 25.13
N VAL A 37 -45.04 29.68 23.88
CA VAL A 37 -45.91 30.04 22.75
C VAL A 37 -47.31 29.48 22.97
N GLY A 38 -47.42 28.23 23.45
CA GLY A 38 -48.68 27.63 23.85
C GLY A 38 -49.44 28.45 24.90
N ILE A 39 -48.78 28.76 26.02
CA ILE A 39 -49.36 29.54 27.12
C ILE A 39 -49.80 30.93 26.62
N PHE A 40 -49.00 31.55 25.75
CA PHE A 40 -49.35 32.84 25.15
C PHE A 40 -50.64 32.75 24.33
N VAL A 41 -50.75 31.75 23.45
CA VAL A 41 -51.94 31.50 22.62
C VAL A 41 -53.16 31.21 23.50
N PHE A 42 -52.99 30.42 24.56
CA PHE A 42 -54.04 30.15 25.54
C PHE A 42 -54.61 31.43 26.18
N LEU A 43 -53.72 32.28 26.69
CA LEU A 43 -54.08 33.55 27.31
C LEU A 43 -54.77 34.49 26.31
N LEU A 44 -54.30 34.54 25.07
CA LEU A 44 -54.90 35.35 24.01
C LEU A 44 -56.34 34.91 23.71
N VAL A 45 -56.58 33.60 23.55
CA VAL A 45 -57.92 33.04 23.26
C VAL A 45 -58.88 33.33 24.42
N ILE A 46 -58.43 33.16 25.67
CA ILE A 46 -59.25 33.52 26.85
C ILE A 46 -59.61 35.00 26.85
N LEU A 47 -58.65 35.87 26.55
CA LEU A 47 -58.85 37.32 26.61
C LEU A 47 -59.81 37.81 25.52
N ILE A 48 -59.67 37.30 24.28
CA ILE A 48 -60.61 37.58 23.18
C ILE A 48 -62.02 37.06 23.52
N SER A 49 -62.10 35.90 24.15
CA SER A 49 -63.37 35.27 24.51
C SER A 49 -64.07 36.01 25.65
N GLU A 50 -63.35 36.48 26.68
CA GLU A 50 -63.90 37.32 27.75
C GLU A 50 -64.44 38.64 27.19
N VAL A 51 -63.71 39.30 26.28
CA VAL A 51 -64.20 40.51 25.59
C VAL A 51 -65.48 40.23 24.80
N SER A 52 -65.57 39.07 24.14
CA SER A 52 -66.74 38.65 23.39
C SER A 52 -67.94 38.33 24.30
N ILE A 53 -67.71 37.67 25.44
CA ILE A 53 -68.74 37.41 26.46
C ILE A 53 -69.25 38.72 27.09
N ILE A 54 -68.38 39.68 27.38
CA ILE A 54 -68.78 40.99 27.91
C ILE A 54 -69.67 41.74 26.92
N ARG A 55 -69.35 41.69 25.61
CA ARG A 55 -70.19 42.26 24.55
C ARG A 55 -71.54 41.55 24.42
N TYR A 56 -71.56 40.22 24.58
CA TYR A 56 -72.78 39.41 24.54
C TYR A 56 -73.71 39.68 25.74
N LYS A 57 -73.15 39.75 26.96
CA LYS A 57 -73.88 40.11 28.19
C LYS A 57 -74.51 41.51 28.14
N LYS A 58 -73.92 42.44 27.38
CA LYS A 58 -74.49 43.78 27.19
C LYS A 58 -75.75 43.78 26.29
N LYS A 59 -76.05 42.66 25.61
CA LYS A 59 -77.10 42.53 24.60
C LYS A 59 -78.28 41.66 25.02
N GLN A 60 -78.17 40.86 26.08
CA GLN A 60 -79.26 40.03 26.63
C GLN A 60 -79.16 39.92 28.15
N ILE A 61 -80.30 40.03 28.84
CA ILE A 61 -80.46 39.61 30.23
C ILE A 61 -80.68 38.10 30.18
N GLU A 62 -79.64 37.30 30.42
CA GLU A 62 -79.82 35.85 30.50
C GLU A 62 -78.88 35.13 31.49
N ASP A 63 -79.53 34.18 32.17
CA ASP A 63 -79.12 32.99 32.90
C ASP A 63 -77.62 32.77 33.22
N ALA A 64 -77.31 32.78 34.52
CA ALA A 64 -75.96 32.54 35.06
C ALA A 64 -75.43 31.14 34.72
N GLU A 65 -76.32 30.13 34.60
CA GLU A 65 -75.91 28.76 34.32
C GLU A 65 -75.41 28.57 32.88
N LYS A 66 -76.07 29.22 31.91
CA LYS A 66 -75.70 29.20 30.49
C LYS A 66 -74.35 29.88 30.25
N THR A 67 -74.08 30.97 30.99
CA THR A 67 -72.78 31.65 30.97
C THR A 67 -71.66 30.76 31.51
N LYS A 68 -71.92 29.98 32.57
CA LYS A 68 -70.93 29.06 33.16
C LYS A 68 -70.56 27.94 32.18
N LYS A 69 -71.54 27.31 31.53
CA LYS A 69 -71.31 26.27 30.50
C LYS A 69 -70.53 26.82 29.30
N LEU A 70 -70.80 28.06 28.87
CA LEU A 70 -70.07 28.70 27.78
C LEU A 70 -68.60 28.97 28.15
N LYS A 71 -68.31 29.46 29.37
CA LYS A 71 -66.94 29.67 29.86
C LYS A 71 -66.13 28.38 29.90
N ILE A 72 -66.73 27.27 30.34
CA ILE A 72 -66.07 25.96 30.34
C ILE A 72 -65.73 25.51 28.92
N LYS A 73 -66.66 25.65 27.96
CA LYS A 73 -66.39 25.32 26.54
C LYS A 73 -65.27 26.16 25.95
N ILE A 74 -65.22 27.46 26.27
CA ILE A 74 -64.15 28.36 25.83
C ILE A 74 -62.80 27.95 26.43
N PHE A 75 -62.77 27.57 27.71
CA PHE A 75 -61.54 27.13 28.37
C PHE A 75 -61.01 25.83 27.75
N ILE A 76 -61.89 24.85 27.49
CA ILE A 76 -61.54 23.61 26.80
C ILE A 76 -61.02 23.92 25.38
N PHE A 77 -61.70 24.81 24.63
CA PHE A 77 -61.27 25.19 23.29
C PHE A 77 -59.91 25.90 23.29
N ALA A 78 -59.69 26.84 24.22
CA ALA A 78 -58.41 27.52 24.39
C ALA A 78 -57.30 26.52 24.72
N PHE A 79 -57.57 25.54 25.58
CA PHE A 79 -56.61 24.52 25.98
C PHE A 79 -56.23 23.59 24.81
N ILE A 80 -57.22 23.16 24.00
CA ILE A 80 -56.95 22.39 22.78
C ILE A 80 -56.10 23.20 21.80
N PHE A 81 -56.45 24.49 21.60
CA PHE A 81 -55.72 25.36 20.67
C PHE A 81 -54.28 25.64 21.16
N MET A 82 -54.06 25.72 22.47
CA MET A 82 -52.73 25.76 23.08
C MET A 82 -51.91 24.53 22.73
N ILE A 83 -52.45 23.32 22.93
CA ILE A 83 -51.75 22.07 22.60
C ILE A 83 -51.40 22.02 21.12
N LEU A 84 -52.34 22.36 20.24
CA LEU A 84 -52.10 22.40 18.79
C LEU A 84 -51.02 23.42 18.42
N SER A 85 -51.01 24.60 19.05
CA SER A 85 -49.97 25.61 18.83
C SER A 85 -48.60 25.16 19.33
N ILE A 86 -48.53 24.44 20.46
CA ILE A 86 -47.29 23.85 20.96
C ILE A 86 -46.74 22.86 19.92
N LEU A 87 -47.57 21.92 19.47
CA LEU A 87 -47.17 20.91 18.47
C LEU A 87 -46.75 21.55 17.14
N PHE A 88 -47.50 22.55 16.67
CA PHE A 88 -47.16 23.28 15.45
C PHE A 88 -45.83 24.04 15.61
N PHE A 89 -45.62 24.71 16.75
CA PHE A 89 -44.39 25.45 16.99
C PHE A 89 -43.18 24.52 17.16
N ILE A 90 -43.33 23.36 17.82
CA ILE A 90 -42.28 22.33 17.86
C ILE A 90 -41.90 21.93 16.44
N ASN A 91 -42.89 21.58 15.60
CA ASN A 91 -42.63 21.19 14.21
C ASN A 91 -42.02 22.32 13.38
N PHE A 92 -42.51 23.54 13.53
CA PHE A 92 -42.00 24.72 12.83
C PHE A 92 -40.57 25.06 13.30
N TYR A 93 -40.31 25.04 14.60
CA TYR A 93 -38.99 25.27 15.17
C TYR A 93 -37.99 24.21 14.71
N LEU A 94 -38.37 22.93 14.74
CA LEU A 94 -37.53 21.84 14.22
C LEU A 94 -37.30 21.98 12.70
N TYR A 95 -38.30 22.44 11.96
CA TYR A 95 -38.18 22.71 10.52
C TYR A 95 -37.25 23.89 10.22
N VAL A 96 -37.40 25.00 10.94
CA VAL A 96 -36.54 26.18 10.84
C VAL A 96 -35.13 25.85 11.30
N LYS A 97 -34.95 25.13 12.41
CA LYS A 97 -33.64 24.67 12.89
C LYS A 97 -32.99 23.72 11.89
N ALA A 98 -33.74 22.85 11.21
CA ALA A 98 -33.22 22.01 10.15
C ALA A 98 -32.80 22.82 8.90
N LEU A 99 -33.60 23.83 8.50
CA LEU A 99 -33.26 24.73 7.39
C LEU A 99 -32.07 25.67 7.70
N ILE A 100 -31.95 26.08 8.95
CA ILE A 100 -30.89 26.94 9.50
C ILE A 100 -29.80 26.06 10.14
N GLY A 101 -29.74 24.77 9.76
CA GLY A 101 -28.95 23.74 10.42
C GLY A 101 -27.51 24.14 10.73
N ASN A 102 -27.02 23.61 11.86
CA ASN A 102 -25.70 23.86 12.42
C ASN A 102 -24.54 23.24 11.60
N ASP A 103 -24.84 22.65 10.45
CA ASP A 103 -23.96 21.70 9.82
C ASP A 103 -23.13 22.36 8.72
N LEU A 104 -21.84 22.45 8.98
CA LEU A 104 -20.83 22.56 7.94
C LEU A 104 -20.77 21.21 7.20
N PHE A 105 -20.91 21.23 5.88
CA PHE A 105 -20.73 20.09 5.02
C PHE A 105 -19.67 20.43 3.98
N ILE A 106 -18.86 19.43 3.66
CA ILE A 106 -17.75 19.54 2.72
C ILE A 106 -17.84 18.33 1.79
N SER A 107 -17.80 18.58 0.49
CA SER A 107 -17.48 17.57 -0.52
C SER A 107 -16.18 17.94 -1.23
N LEU A 108 -15.43 16.92 -1.63
CA LEU A 108 -14.17 17.01 -2.34
C LEU A 108 -14.18 15.94 -3.43
N ASN A 109 -13.79 16.31 -4.65
CA ASN A 109 -13.67 15.41 -5.79
C ASN A 109 -12.59 15.91 -6.75
N SER A 110 -11.60 15.09 -7.06
CA SER A 110 -10.64 15.32 -8.13
C SER A 110 -11.19 14.79 -9.46
N GLY A 111 -11.12 15.58 -10.53
CA GLY A 111 -11.55 15.15 -11.87
C GLY A 111 -10.82 13.88 -12.32
N ASP A 112 -9.49 13.97 -12.40
CA ASP A 112 -8.62 12.84 -12.73
C ASP A 112 -8.07 12.21 -11.44
N LYS A 113 -8.15 10.88 -11.30
CA LYS A 113 -7.55 10.15 -10.16
C LYS A 113 -6.10 9.80 -10.39
N ASN A 114 -5.72 9.63 -11.65
CA ASN A 114 -4.37 9.26 -12.05
C ASN A 114 -3.93 10.06 -13.27
N LEU A 115 -2.68 10.52 -13.28
CA LEU A 115 -2.04 11.16 -14.42
C LEU A 115 -0.83 10.35 -14.85
N ILE A 116 -0.57 10.29 -16.16
CA ILE A 116 0.67 9.72 -16.70
C ILE A 116 1.53 10.87 -17.22
N LEU A 117 2.71 11.06 -16.62
CA LEU A 117 3.65 12.12 -17.01
C LEU A 117 5.03 11.51 -17.32
N ASN A 118 5.76 12.07 -18.27
CA ASN A 118 7.20 11.81 -18.35
C ASN A 118 7.94 12.72 -17.37
N ASN A 119 9.05 12.23 -16.79
CA ASN A 119 9.87 13.03 -15.88
C ASN A 119 10.31 14.35 -16.54
N GLY A 120 10.02 15.46 -15.87
CA GLY A 120 10.23 16.83 -16.35
C GLY A 120 8.98 17.52 -16.90
N GLU A 121 7.92 16.76 -17.22
CA GLU A 121 6.62 17.31 -17.64
C GLU A 121 5.81 17.84 -16.46
N GLU A 122 4.91 18.77 -16.76
CA GLU A 122 3.98 19.37 -15.80
C GLU A 122 2.56 18.87 -16.09
N GLY A 123 1.86 18.46 -15.04
CA GLY A 123 0.45 18.09 -15.06
C GLY A 123 -0.37 18.98 -14.15
N THR A 124 -1.69 18.82 -14.16
CA THR A 124 -2.58 19.53 -13.24
C THR A 124 -3.69 18.60 -12.77
N PHE A 125 -3.95 18.57 -11.48
CA PHE A 125 -5.19 17.98 -10.94
C PHE A 125 -6.26 19.07 -10.84
N ASP A 126 -7.44 18.82 -11.41
CA ASP A 126 -8.62 19.67 -11.21
C ASP A 126 -9.39 19.19 -9.98
N VAL A 127 -9.29 19.93 -8.89
CA VAL A 127 -9.94 19.64 -7.62
C VAL A 127 -11.20 20.48 -7.50
N LYS A 128 -12.35 19.81 -7.39
CA LYS A 128 -13.65 20.44 -7.17
C LYS A 128 -14.12 20.17 -5.77
N ALA A 129 -14.65 21.19 -5.13
CA ALA A 129 -15.22 21.06 -3.79
C ALA A 129 -16.44 21.95 -3.62
N ARG A 130 -17.31 21.56 -2.70
CA ARG A 130 -18.50 22.33 -2.34
C ARG A 130 -18.60 22.36 -0.82
N VAL A 131 -18.88 23.56 -0.31
CA VAL A 131 -19.15 23.75 1.12
C VAL A 131 -20.60 24.20 1.28
N LEU A 132 -21.36 23.41 2.03
CA LEU A 132 -22.70 23.80 2.48
C LEU A 132 -22.56 24.20 3.94
N ILE A 133 -23.10 25.36 4.28
CA ILE A 133 -23.08 25.91 5.64
C ILE A 133 -24.37 26.69 5.84
N ASN A 134 -24.72 27.06 7.05
CA ASN A 134 -25.82 27.99 7.29
C ASN A 134 -25.66 29.28 6.44
N PRO A 135 -26.72 29.78 5.77
CA PRO A 135 -26.70 31.02 4.98
C PRO A 135 -26.19 32.27 5.68
N PHE A 136 -26.21 32.29 7.01
CA PHE A 136 -25.73 33.39 7.86
C PHE A 136 -24.32 33.17 8.42
N CYS A 137 -23.63 32.13 7.96
CA CYS A 137 -22.29 31.75 8.41
C CYS A 137 -21.32 31.67 7.23
N HIS A 138 -20.04 31.82 7.54
CA HIS A 138 -18.94 31.58 6.60
C HIS A 138 -18.06 30.43 7.10
N ALA A 139 -17.43 29.72 6.18
CA ALA A 139 -16.44 28.70 6.48
C ALA A 139 -15.03 29.22 6.19
N SER A 140 -14.11 28.98 7.12
CA SER A 140 -12.67 29.05 6.82
C SER A 140 -12.21 27.65 6.45
N CYS A 141 -11.72 27.50 5.23
CA CYS A 141 -11.31 26.22 4.66
C CYS A 141 -9.83 26.26 4.31
N LYS A 142 -9.16 25.12 4.45
CA LYS A 142 -7.78 24.90 4.03
C LYS A 142 -7.75 23.76 3.04
N LEU A 143 -7.38 24.06 1.80
CA LEU A 143 -7.12 23.08 0.76
C LEU A 143 -5.61 22.81 0.71
N SER A 144 -5.22 21.54 0.85
CA SER A 144 -3.82 21.13 0.80
C SER A 144 -3.61 19.91 -0.09
N MET A 145 -2.41 19.80 -0.66
CA MET A 145 -1.94 18.61 -1.36
C MET A 145 -0.58 18.20 -0.80
N LYS A 146 -0.47 16.95 -0.35
CA LYS A 146 0.73 16.40 0.29
C LYS A 146 1.23 15.17 -0.48
N ASP A 147 2.52 15.08 -0.72
CA ASP A 147 3.18 13.87 -1.25
C ASP A 147 3.25 12.81 -0.14
N LEU A 148 2.62 11.66 -0.36
CA LEU A 148 2.61 10.57 0.62
C LEU A 148 3.94 9.78 0.64
N GLY A 149 4.78 9.94 -0.36
CA GLY A 149 6.09 9.33 -0.47
C GLY A 149 7.09 9.96 0.49
N ASN A 150 7.19 11.30 0.55
CA ASN A 150 8.17 12.01 1.40
C ASN A 150 7.52 12.89 2.49
N GLY A 151 6.19 13.03 2.49
CA GLY A 151 5.44 13.87 3.43
C GLY A 151 5.43 15.36 3.10
N GLU A 152 5.98 15.79 1.97
CA GLU A 152 6.11 17.19 1.59
C GLU A 152 4.76 17.81 1.21
N LEU A 153 4.51 19.03 1.69
CA LEU A 153 3.31 19.79 1.37
C LEU A 153 3.54 20.59 0.08
N LEU A 154 2.97 20.11 -1.04
CA LEU A 154 3.12 20.71 -2.36
C LEU A 154 2.20 21.91 -2.60
N TYR A 155 1.02 21.87 -1.99
CA TYR A 155 0.01 22.91 -2.15
C TYR A 155 -0.67 23.20 -0.83
N ASN A 156 -0.94 24.48 -0.58
CA ASN A 156 -1.68 24.93 0.60
C ASN A 156 -2.33 26.29 0.34
N GLU A 157 -3.65 26.36 0.39
CA GLU A 157 -4.42 27.58 0.21
C GLU A 157 -5.52 27.68 1.26
N SER A 158 -5.69 28.86 1.84
CA SER A 158 -6.82 29.18 2.70
C SER A 158 -7.92 29.86 1.90
N LEU A 159 -9.14 29.35 2.04
CA LEU A 159 -10.33 29.77 1.32
C LEU A 159 -11.37 30.25 2.32
N PHE A 160 -12.06 31.34 1.99
CA PHE A 160 -13.21 31.83 2.75
C PHE A 160 -14.45 31.60 1.90
N LEU A 161 -15.31 30.69 2.34
CA LEU A 161 -16.45 30.23 1.54
C LEU A 161 -17.77 30.57 2.23
N GLY A 162 -18.68 31.16 1.45
CA GLY A 162 -20.07 31.38 1.86
C GLY A 162 -20.97 30.19 1.52
N PHE A 163 -22.27 30.37 1.74
CA PHE A 163 -23.26 29.32 1.52
C PHE A 163 -23.26 28.75 0.09
N SER A 164 -23.09 27.43 -0.02
CA SER A 164 -23.21 26.66 -1.26
C SER A 164 -22.39 27.22 -2.42
N MET A 165 -21.17 27.68 -2.13
CA MET A 165 -20.23 28.11 -3.16
C MET A 165 -19.36 26.92 -3.59
N PRO A 166 -19.67 26.23 -4.70
CA PRO A 166 -18.71 25.30 -5.28
C PRO A 166 -17.50 26.07 -5.79
N PHE A 167 -16.32 25.47 -5.68
CA PHE A 167 -15.10 25.99 -6.28
C PHE A 167 -14.33 24.88 -6.99
N SER A 168 -13.55 25.29 -8.00
CA SER A 168 -12.65 24.42 -8.75
C SER A 168 -11.26 25.03 -8.65
N LYS A 169 -10.26 24.21 -8.34
CA LYS A 169 -8.87 24.61 -8.27
C LYS A 169 -8.01 23.65 -9.07
N LYS A 170 -7.22 24.18 -10.00
CA LYS A 170 -6.17 23.43 -10.69
C LYS A 170 -4.90 23.50 -9.87
N ILE A 171 -4.42 22.34 -9.41
CA ILE A 171 -3.17 22.23 -8.66
C ILE A 171 -2.10 21.70 -9.63
N PRO A 172 -1.08 22.51 -9.99
CA PRO A 172 -0.01 22.08 -10.85
C PRO A 172 0.90 21.10 -10.12
N VAL A 173 1.36 20.08 -10.84
CA VAL A 173 2.25 19.04 -10.33
C VAL A 173 3.38 18.83 -11.32
N LYS A 174 4.58 18.60 -10.80
CA LYS A 174 5.76 18.32 -11.60
C LYS A 174 6.51 17.17 -10.96
N ILE A 175 6.91 16.20 -11.78
CA ILE A 175 7.75 15.09 -11.34
C ILE A 175 9.10 15.19 -12.00
N ASN A 176 10.16 15.03 -11.21
CA ASN A 176 11.54 15.02 -11.68
C ASN A 176 12.34 13.92 -10.96
N GLU A 177 11.87 12.69 -11.07
CA GLU A 177 12.54 11.52 -10.51
C GLU A 177 13.54 10.93 -11.49
N GLU A 178 14.55 10.21 -10.99
CA GLU A 178 15.46 9.43 -11.82
C GLU A 178 14.85 8.09 -12.26
N SER A 179 13.91 7.58 -11.49
CA SER A 179 13.21 6.32 -11.74
C SER A 179 11.90 6.52 -12.51
N TYR A 180 11.30 5.41 -12.91
CA TYR A 180 9.90 5.36 -13.31
C TYR A 180 9.08 4.57 -12.29
N GLY A 181 7.82 4.94 -12.13
CA GLY A 181 7.07 4.49 -10.96
C GLY A 181 5.76 5.23 -10.75
N GLN A 182 5.31 5.25 -9.49
CA GLN A 182 4.10 5.93 -9.06
C GLN A 182 4.36 6.76 -7.80
N LYS A 183 3.79 7.97 -7.78
CA LYS A 183 3.62 8.77 -6.58
C LYS A 183 2.15 8.90 -6.21
N LEU A 184 1.88 8.84 -4.91
CA LEU A 184 0.56 9.10 -4.34
C LEU A 184 0.57 10.46 -3.65
N TYR A 185 -0.54 11.16 -3.80
CA TYR A 185 -0.76 12.45 -3.17
C TYR A 185 -2.08 12.46 -2.43
N GLU A 186 -2.07 13.04 -1.25
CA GLU A 186 -3.25 13.29 -0.46
C GLU A 186 -3.74 14.72 -0.73
N VAL A 187 -4.95 14.84 -1.27
CA VAL A 187 -5.67 16.10 -1.38
C VAL A 187 -6.64 16.17 -0.21
N SER A 188 -6.46 17.18 0.65
CA SER A 188 -7.24 17.34 1.87
C SER A 188 -7.89 18.72 1.89
N LEU A 189 -9.18 18.76 2.23
CA LEU A 189 -9.96 19.98 2.46
C LEU A 189 -10.51 19.97 3.88
N SER A 190 -10.02 20.87 4.71
CA SER A 190 -10.45 20.99 6.11
C SER A 190 -11.09 22.33 6.36
N CYS A 191 -12.32 22.36 6.88
CA CYS A 191 -13.07 23.59 7.13
C CYS A 191 -13.58 23.69 8.58
N GLU A 192 -13.69 24.93 9.04
CA GLU A 192 -14.30 25.31 10.31
C GLU A 192 -15.29 26.47 10.10
N THR A 193 -16.32 26.54 10.93
CA THR A 193 -17.31 27.62 10.89
C THR A 193 -16.77 28.86 11.58
N LEU A 194 -16.78 30.00 10.89
CA LEU A 194 -16.41 31.29 11.46
C LEU A 194 -17.58 31.87 12.25
N ARG A 195 -17.28 32.35 13.46
CA ARG A 195 -18.29 32.95 14.36
C ARG A 195 -18.57 34.39 13.95
N GLU A 196 -19.77 34.62 13.43
CA GLU A 196 -20.27 35.95 13.07
C GLU A 196 -21.52 36.33 13.86
N LYS A 197 -21.92 37.61 13.79
CA LYS A 197 -22.99 38.20 14.62
C LYS A 197 -24.36 37.55 14.42
N LEU A 198 -24.61 36.97 13.24
CA LEU A 198 -25.84 36.26 12.87
C LEU A 198 -25.61 34.74 12.71
N CYS A 199 -24.37 34.28 12.91
CA CYS A 199 -24.02 32.87 12.87
C CYS A 199 -24.16 32.29 14.26
N TYR A 200 -25.31 31.65 14.52
CA TYR A 200 -25.62 31.02 15.79
C TYR A 200 -25.01 29.62 15.94
N THR A 201 -24.35 29.13 14.88
CA THR A 201 -23.86 27.77 14.77
C THR A 201 -22.37 27.73 15.09
N LYS A 202 -21.96 26.83 15.98
CA LYS A 202 -20.54 26.52 16.21
C LYS A 202 -20.31 25.08 15.79
N THR A 203 -19.34 24.86 14.90
CA THR A 203 -18.78 23.52 14.74
C THR A 203 -17.82 23.27 15.91
N ASP A 204 -18.06 22.23 16.69
CA ASP A 204 -17.20 21.90 17.83
C ASP A 204 -15.87 21.25 17.40
N TYR A 205 -15.75 20.83 16.14
CA TYR A 205 -14.56 20.25 15.55
C TYR A 205 -14.43 20.64 14.08
N GLN A 206 -13.18 20.70 13.61
CA GLN A 206 -12.85 20.89 12.20
C GLN A 206 -13.34 19.69 11.39
N LYS A 207 -14.06 19.95 10.30
CA LYS A 207 -14.49 18.88 9.38
C LYS A 207 -13.47 18.77 8.25
N SER A 208 -13.11 17.55 7.88
CA SER A 208 -12.17 17.31 6.79
C SER A 208 -12.69 16.28 5.79
N ARG A 209 -12.26 16.44 4.54
CA ARG A 209 -12.41 15.45 3.47
C ARG A 209 -11.05 15.25 2.82
N THR A 210 -10.76 14.01 2.49
CA THR A 210 -9.50 13.58 1.91
C THR A 210 -9.77 12.75 0.68
N GLU A 211 -8.88 12.83 -0.28
CA GLU A 211 -8.89 12.04 -1.49
C GLU A 211 -7.45 11.76 -1.92
N ILE A 212 -7.20 10.55 -2.43
CA ILE A 212 -5.89 10.17 -2.93
C ILE A 212 -5.88 10.25 -4.45
N VAL A 213 -4.92 10.98 -5.00
CA VAL A 213 -4.63 11.01 -6.43
C VAL A 213 -3.24 10.46 -6.67
N SER A 214 -2.94 10.06 -7.90
CA SER A 214 -1.63 9.52 -8.25
C SER A 214 -1.07 10.05 -9.55
N ILE A 215 0.25 9.98 -9.65
CA ILE A 215 0.95 10.22 -10.90
C ILE A 215 1.82 9.01 -11.18
N GLU A 216 1.56 8.37 -12.30
CA GLU A 216 2.48 7.42 -12.93
C GLU A 216 3.51 8.20 -13.73
N HIS A 217 4.78 8.12 -13.30
CA HIS A 217 5.86 8.83 -13.96
C HIS A 217 6.73 7.86 -14.77
N LYS A 218 7.03 8.27 -16.01
CA LYS A 218 7.86 7.53 -16.96
C LYS A 218 9.20 8.21 -17.14
N LEU A 219 10.23 7.43 -17.45
CA LEU A 219 11.50 7.99 -17.89
C LEU A 219 11.30 8.86 -19.14
N ASN A 220 11.91 10.05 -19.16
CA ASN A 220 12.00 10.83 -20.38
C ASN A 220 13.01 10.21 -21.37
N ASN A 221 13.08 10.73 -22.59
CA ASN A 221 13.91 10.14 -23.65
C ASN A 221 15.41 10.07 -23.27
N LEU A 222 15.92 11.11 -22.60
CA LEU A 222 17.32 11.16 -22.15
C LEU A 222 17.59 10.12 -21.06
N GLN A 223 16.67 9.97 -20.11
CA GLN A 223 16.78 8.97 -19.05
C GLN A 223 16.66 7.54 -19.58
N LYS A 224 15.81 7.29 -20.58
CA LYS A 224 15.72 5.98 -21.25
C LYS A 224 17.03 5.60 -21.93
N GLU A 225 17.62 6.53 -22.68
CA GLU A 225 18.92 6.31 -23.32
C GLU A 225 20.02 6.05 -22.30
N LYS A 226 20.04 6.82 -21.20
CA LYS A 226 20.97 6.61 -20.08
C LYS A 226 20.79 5.22 -19.45
N ALA A 227 19.56 4.82 -19.14
CA ALA A 227 19.27 3.52 -18.55
C ALA A 227 19.69 2.37 -19.46
N GLU A 228 19.42 2.46 -20.77
CA GLU A 228 19.82 1.45 -21.75
C GLU A 228 21.34 1.37 -21.89
N ASN A 229 22.06 2.49 -21.88
CA ASN A 229 23.53 2.48 -21.89
C ASN A 229 24.09 1.80 -20.63
N LEU A 230 23.57 2.13 -19.46
CA LEU A 230 23.99 1.52 -18.19
C LEU A 230 23.67 0.02 -18.14
N LYS A 231 22.54 -0.41 -18.72
CA LYS A 231 22.19 -1.83 -18.89
C LYS A 231 23.28 -2.57 -19.68
N ASN A 232 23.57 -2.08 -20.88
CA ASN A 232 24.55 -2.68 -21.78
C ASN A 232 25.95 -2.74 -21.15
N GLN A 233 26.35 -1.68 -20.44
CA GLN A 233 27.61 -1.66 -19.70
C GLN A 233 27.63 -2.67 -18.54
N THR A 234 26.52 -2.84 -17.83
CA THR A 234 26.44 -3.77 -16.68
C THR A 234 26.52 -5.21 -17.17
N GLU A 235 25.81 -5.52 -18.25
CA GLU A 235 25.89 -6.81 -18.93
C GLU A 235 27.32 -7.09 -19.45
N PHE A 236 27.99 -6.09 -20.02
CA PHE A 236 29.39 -6.19 -20.44
C PHE A 236 30.31 -6.53 -19.28
N VAL A 237 30.24 -5.78 -18.16
CA VAL A 237 31.07 -6.02 -16.96
C VAL A 237 30.83 -7.44 -16.44
N ASN A 238 29.57 -7.86 -16.32
CA ASN A 238 29.25 -9.19 -15.85
C ASN A 238 29.83 -10.27 -16.78
N LYS A 239 29.64 -10.13 -18.10
CA LYS A 239 30.15 -11.08 -19.10
C LYS A 239 31.68 -11.21 -19.04
N GLU A 240 32.39 -10.07 -19.05
CA GLU A 240 33.86 -10.05 -19.00
C GLU A 240 34.39 -10.64 -17.68
N PHE A 241 33.73 -10.33 -16.56
CA PHE A 241 34.08 -10.91 -15.26
C PHE A 241 33.90 -12.43 -15.25
N TYR A 242 32.79 -12.95 -15.77
CA TYR A 242 32.55 -14.39 -15.88
C TYR A 242 33.55 -15.07 -16.80
N ASN A 243 33.90 -14.45 -17.94
CA ASN A 243 34.93 -14.96 -18.83
C ASN A 243 36.29 -15.06 -18.13
N LEU A 244 36.70 -14.01 -17.42
CA LEU A 244 37.93 -14.00 -16.64
C LEU A 244 37.94 -15.09 -15.56
N LYS A 245 36.84 -15.22 -14.80
CA LYS A 245 36.67 -16.24 -13.77
C LYS A 245 36.78 -17.66 -14.34
N ASN A 246 36.12 -17.92 -15.47
CA ASN A 246 36.16 -19.22 -16.12
C ASN A 246 37.55 -19.54 -16.68
N ASN A 247 38.21 -18.57 -17.32
CA ASN A 247 39.58 -18.71 -17.81
C ASN A 247 40.54 -19.06 -16.66
N LEU A 248 40.41 -18.38 -15.52
CA LEU A 248 41.23 -18.65 -14.33
C LEU A 248 40.99 -20.06 -13.78
N ASN A 249 39.72 -20.48 -13.67
CA ASN A 249 39.35 -21.82 -13.19
C ASN A 249 39.80 -22.95 -14.14
N ALA A 250 39.97 -22.67 -15.42
CA ALA A 250 40.46 -23.63 -16.40
C ALA A 250 41.98 -23.88 -16.30
N LEU A 251 42.72 -23.01 -15.59
CA LEU A 251 44.16 -23.16 -15.43
C LEU A 251 44.49 -24.34 -14.51
N LYS A 252 45.45 -25.16 -14.96
CA LYS A 252 45.99 -26.28 -14.19
C LYS A 252 47.45 -25.97 -13.85
N PHE A 253 47.79 -26.06 -12.56
CA PHE A 253 49.15 -25.83 -12.06
C PHE A 253 49.86 -27.10 -11.60
N ASN A 254 49.12 -28.20 -11.42
CA ASN A 254 49.68 -29.45 -10.92
C ASN A 254 50.03 -30.40 -12.06
N PHE A 255 51.28 -30.35 -12.50
CA PHE A 255 51.86 -31.30 -13.46
C PHE A 255 52.94 -32.15 -12.77
N SER A 256 53.01 -33.43 -13.14
CA SER A 256 53.93 -34.40 -12.50
C SER A 256 55.40 -34.01 -12.67
N TYR A 257 55.75 -33.44 -13.82
CA TYR A 257 57.15 -33.21 -14.21
C TYR A 257 57.56 -31.74 -14.24
N LEU A 258 56.62 -30.80 -14.26
CA LEU A 258 56.90 -29.37 -14.43
C LEU A 258 56.56 -28.59 -13.17
N ASP A 259 57.53 -27.86 -12.62
CA ASP A 259 57.27 -26.92 -11.52
C ASP A 259 56.80 -25.55 -12.05
N LEU A 260 55.61 -25.14 -11.61
CA LEU A 260 54.97 -23.87 -11.93
C LEU A 260 54.73 -23.01 -10.67
N SER A 261 55.38 -23.35 -9.55
CA SER A 261 55.25 -22.65 -8.26
C SER A 261 55.44 -21.13 -8.36
N LYS A 262 56.27 -20.65 -9.30
CA LYS A 262 56.47 -19.21 -9.57
C LYS A 262 55.18 -18.45 -9.96
N PHE A 263 54.15 -19.16 -10.41
CA PHE A 263 52.86 -18.61 -10.82
C PHE A 263 51.77 -18.73 -9.74
N GLU A 264 52.03 -19.43 -8.63
CA GLU A 264 51.02 -19.67 -7.59
C GLU A 264 50.58 -18.36 -6.91
N ASN A 265 51.53 -17.47 -6.60
CA ASN A 265 51.21 -16.18 -5.96
C ASN A 265 50.31 -15.31 -6.84
N ASP A 266 50.57 -15.26 -8.15
CA ASP A 266 49.74 -14.52 -9.10
C ASP A 266 48.33 -15.13 -9.18
N SER A 267 48.23 -16.47 -9.22
CA SER A 267 46.95 -17.19 -9.20
C SER A 267 46.14 -16.90 -7.93
N VAL A 268 46.77 -16.89 -6.76
CA VAL A 268 46.13 -16.53 -5.49
C VAL A 268 45.62 -15.09 -5.55
N SER A 269 46.44 -14.14 -6.02
CA SER A 269 46.05 -12.74 -6.16
C SER A 269 44.85 -12.55 -7.10
N PHE A 270 44.78 -13.28 -8.23
CA PHE A 270 43.61 -13.26 -9.09
C PHE A 270 42.36 -13.85 -8.43
N ASN A 271 42.50 -14.94 -7.66
CA ASN A 271 41.37 -15.54 -6.94
C ASN A 271 40.81 -14.58 -5.87
N GLU A 272 41.68 -13.89 -5.14
CA GLU A 272 41.27 -12.85 -4.19
C GLU A 272 40.48 -11.73 -4.89
N PHE A 273 40.99 -11.25 -6.04
CA PHE A 273 40.29 -10.26 -6.86
C PHE A 273 38.92 -10.77 -7.33
N ILE A 274 38.82 -12.01 -7.84
CA ILE A 274 37.55 -12.57 -8.30
C ILE A 274 36.53 -12.61 -7.16
N ASN A 275 36.96 -13.00 -5.96
CA ASN A 275 36.10 -13.05 -4.79
C ASN A 275 35.62 -11.65 -4.38
N SER A 276 36.50 -10.64 -4.37
CA SER A 276 36.11 -9.27 -4.02
C SER A 276 35.22 -8.63 -5.09
N PHE A 277 35.55 -8.81 -6.37
CA PHE A 277 34.86 -8.18 -7.49
C PHE A 277 33.47 -8.77 -7.76
N ASN A 278 33.22 -10.04 -7.39
CA ASN A 278 31.89 -10.65 -7.48
C ASN A 278 30.82 -9.86 -6.71
N ALA A 279 31.20 -9.27 -5.56
CA ALA A 279 30.31 -8.42 -4.78
C ALA A 279 30.00 -7.10 -5.51
N ASN A 280 30.98 -6.52 -6.21
CA ASN A 280 30.81 -5.32 -7.03
C ASN A 280 29.84 -5.58 -8.18
N VAL A 281 30.00 -6.70 -8.91
CA VAL A 281 29.07 -7.08 -10.00
C VAL A 281 27.64 -7.22 -9.47
N SER A 282 27.46 -7.88 -8.33
CA SER A 282 26.14 -8.02 -7.69
C SER A 282 25.54 -6.66 -7.31
N LYS A 283 26.37 -5.74 -6.80
CA LYS A 283 25.97 -4.36 -6.46
C LYS A 283 25.51 -3.57 -7.70
N LEU A 284 26.21 -3.68 -8.84
CA LEU A 284 25.83 -3.02 -10.09
C LEU A 284 24.45 -3.52 -10.58
N ILE A 285 24.23 -4.83 -10.54
CA ILE A 285 22.93 -5.45 -10.89
C ILE A 285 21.82 -4.87 -9.99
N ILE A 286 22.03 -4.83 -8.68
CA ILE A 286 21.06 -4.29 -7.72
C ILE A 286 20.77 -2.80 -8.00
N PHE A 287 21.78 -2.00 -8.31
CA PHE A 287 21.56 -0.58 -8.65
C PHE A 287 20.73 -0.41 -9.91
N TYR A 288 20.96 -1.24 -10.94
CA TYR A 288 20.13 -1.22 -12.13
C TYR A 288 18.68 -1.63 -11.83
N GLU A 289 18.48 -2.77 -11.15
CA GLU A 289 17.15 -3.31 -10.85
C GLU A 289 16.34 -2.39 -9.92
N SER A 290 17.00 -1.68 -9.01
CA SER A 290 16.40 -0.65 -8.14
C SER A 290 16.35 0.74 -8.77
N GLN A 291 16.70 0.88 -10.05
CA GLN A 291 16.69 2.12 -10.83
C GLN A 291 17.53 3.27 -10.24
N LYS A 292 18.60 2.95 -9.50
CA LYS A 292 19.56 3.93 -8.95
C LYS A 292 20.63 4.30 -9.98
N TYR A 293 20.19 4.88 -11.10
CA TYR A 293 21.04 5.09 -12.27
C TYR A 293 22.24 6.01 -12.00
N SER A 294 22.09 7.04 -11.17
CA SER A 294 23.20 7.93 -10.83
C SER A 294 24.27 7.28 -9.94
N ASP A 295 23.90 6.33 -9.09
CA ASP A 295 24.86 5.54 -8.31
C ASP A 295 25.54 4.47 -9.19
N LEU A 296 24.75 3.82 -10.06
CA LEU A 296 25.25 2.86 -11.04
C LEU A 296 26.32 3.47 -11.94
N GLU A 297 26.07 4.67 -12.50
CA GLU A 297 26.99 5.35 -13.40
C GLU A 297 28.36 5.64 -12.76
N LYS A 298 28.39 5.99 -11.47
CA LYS A 298 29.65 6.24 -10.75
C LYS A 298 30.46 4.96 -10.57
N GLU A 299 29.77 3.87 -10.21
CA GLU A 299 30.41 2.62 -9.81
C GLU A 299 30.78 1.74 -11.01
N ILE A 300 30.03 1.82 -12.10
CA ILE A 300 30.26 1.03 -13.30
C ILE A 300 31.54 1.45 -14.03
N ASN A 301 31.82 2.76 -14.08
CA ASN A 301 33.03 3.27 -14.71
C ASN A 301 34.29 2.78 -13.99
N LEU A 302 34.27 2.82 -12.65
CA LEU A 302 35.34 2.27 -11.81
C LEU A 302 35.50 0.76 -12.03
N SER A 303 34.38 0.02 -12.07
CA SER A 303 34.37 -1.42 -12.28
C SER A 303 34.92 -1.83 -13.66
N ILE A 304 34.60 -1.07 -14.71
CA ILE A 304 35.13 -1.29 -16.07
C ILE A 304 36.65 -1.09 -16.10
N GLU A 305 37.15 -0.04 -15.46
CA GLU A 305 38.57 0.28 -15.45
C GLU A 305 39.37 -0.74 -14.65
N GLU A 306 38.86 -1.14 -13.49
CA GLU A 306 39.43 -2.21 -12.66
C GLU A 306 39.49 -3.55 -13.41
N LEU A 307 38.39 -3.94 -14.07
CA LEU A 307 38.31 -5.19 -14.83
C LEU A 307 39.26 -5.20 -16.04
N LYS A 308 39.39 -4.08 -16.75
CA LYS A 308 40.37 -3.93 -17.84
C LYS A 308 41.80 -4.13 -17.34
N ASN A 309 42.14 -3.49 -16.23
CA ASN A 309 43.47 -3.60 -15.64
C ASN A 309 43.80 -5.03 -15.21
N VAL A 310 42.86 -5.74 -14.58
CA VAL A 310 43.06 -7.14 -14.19
C VAL A 310 43.10 -8.07 -15.39
N SER A 311 42.23 -7.87 -16.39
CA SER A 311 42.23 -8.65 -17.62
C SER A 311 43.57 -8.56 -18.36
N LEU A 312 44.18 -7.36 -18.44
CA LEU A 312 45.52 -7.18 -19.00
C LEU A 312 46.59 -7.96 -18.22
N LYS A 313 46.58 -7.87 -16.89
CA LYS A 313 47.49 -8.65 -16.03
C LYS A 313 47.30 -10.16 -16.22
N PHE A 314 46.06 -10.61 -16.29
CA PHE A 314 45.73 -12.02 -16.51
C PHE A 314 46.20 -12.52 -17.88
N ASN A 315 46.04 -11.73 -18.94
CA ASN A 315 46.50 -12.10 -20.27
C ASN A 315 48.03 -12.23 -20.33
N HIS A 316 48.77 -11.34 -19.66
CA HIS A 316 50.22 -11.45 -19.53
C HIS A 316 50.63 -12.70 -18.74
N PHE A 317 49.96 -12.94 -17.61
CA PHE A 317 50.15 -14.13 -16.79
C PHE A 317 49.89 -15.42 -17.57
N ASN A 318 48.74 -15.54 -18.23
CA ASN A 318 48.38 -16.70 -19.04
C ASN A 318 49.39 -16.91 -20.19
N SER A 319 49.79 -15.84 -20.89
CA SER A 319 50.81 -15.95 -21.95
C SER A 319 52.15 -16.47 -21.44
N SER A 320 52.57 -16.03 -20.24
CA SER A 320 53.80 -16.49 -19.59
C SER A 320 53.71 -17.97 -19.19
N LEU A 321 52.57 -18.39 -18.64
CA LEU A 321 52.29 -19.79 -18.31
C LEU A 321 52.31 -20.70 -19.56
N GLN A 322 51.63 -20.27 -20.63
CA GLN A 322 51.59 -20.98 -21.91
C GLN A 322 52.98 -21.14 -22.51
N SER A 323 53.81 -20.09 -22.45
CA SER A 323 55.20 -20.13 -22.92
C SER A 323 56.02 -21.21 -22.20
N GLU A 324 55.91 -21.30 -20.88
CA GLU A 324 56.61 -22.33 -20.08
C GLU A 324 56.18 -23.75 -20.44
N ILE A 325 54.88 -23.96 -20.65
CA ILE A 325 54.35 -25.26 -21.05
C ILE A 325 54.78 -25.62 -22.48
N ASN A 326 54.78 -24.65 -23.40
CA ASN A 326 55.26 -24.86 -24.76
C ASN A 326 56.75 -25.20 -24.81
N LEU A 327 57.57 -24.52 -24.00
CA LEU A 327 58.99 -24.84 -23.84
C LEU A 327 59.19 -26.26 -23.31
N TYR A 328 58.38 -26.68 -22.31
CA TYR A 328 58.41 -28.05 -21.81
C TYR A 328 58.02 -29.06 -22.90
N ASN A 329 56.93 -28.81 -23.63
CA ASN A 329 56.47 -29.70 -24.70
C ASN A 329 57.50 -29.83 -25.84
N SER A 330 58.17 -28.72 -26.20
CA SER A 330 59.25 -28.72 -27.19
C SER A 330 60.48 -29.48 -26.68
N MET A 331 60.83 -29.36 -25.40
CA MET A 331 61.88 -30.16 -24.77
C MET A 331 61.57 -31.66 -24.82
N VAL A 332 60.34 -32.07 -24.48
CA VAL A 332 59.91 -33.48 -24.54
C VAL A 332 60.02 -34.02 -25.97
N GLU A 333 59.63 -33.24 -26.98
CA GLU A 333 59.75 -33.60 -28.40
C GLU A 333 61.20 -33.75 -28.84
N ASN A 334 62.07 -32.78 -28.51
CA ASN A 334 63.49 -32.85 -28.82
C ASN A 334 64.17 -34.06 -28.16
N LEU A 335 63.79 -34.38 -26.92
CA LEU A 335 64.31 -35.54 -26.21
C LEU A 335 63.84 -36.85 -26.88
N THR A 336 62.58 -36.91 -27.31
CA THR A 336 62.02 -38.06 -28.03
C THR A 336 62.76 -38.30 -29.35
N LEU A 337 62.95 -37.25 -30.15
CA LEU A 337 63.73 -37.31 -31.39
C LEU A 337 65.17 -37.74 -31.12
N MET A 338 65.81 -37.18 -30.08
CA MET A 338 67.17 -37.54 -29.71
C MET A 338 67.29 -39.03 -29.38
N HIS A 339 66.35 -39.61 -28.64
CA HIS A 339 66.35 -41.04 -28.33
C HIS A 339 66.13 -41.90 -29.57
N GLU A 340 65.23 -41.50 -30.48
CA GLU A 340 65.05 -42.19 -31.77
C GLU A 340 66.35 -42.19 -32.60
N GLU A 341 67.03 -41.05 -32.67
CA GLU A 341 68.34 -40.92 -33.34
C GLU A 341 69.43 -41.78 -32.70
N LEU A 342 69.32 -42.08 -31.40
CA LEU A 342 70.32 -42.81 -30.63
C LEU A 342 70.05 -44.31 -30.54
N ALA A 343 68.88 -44.78 -30.98
CA ALA A 343 68.48 -46.18 -30.89
C ALA A 343 69.48 -47.14 -31.56
N PHE A 344 70.21 -46.69 -32.60
CA PHE A 344 71.19 -47.52 -33.28
C PHE A 344 72.42 -47.88 -32.43
N ILE A 345 72.73 -47.11 -31.38
CA ILE A 345 73.95 -47.30 -30.57
C ILE A 345 73.93 -48.66 -29.87
N GLU A 346 72.76 -49.17 -29.49
CA GLU A 346 72.63 -50.48 -28.83
C GLU A 346 73.04 -51.66 -29.75
N GLU A 347 72.91 -51.47 -31.07
CA GLU A 347 73.28 -52.47 -32.07
C GLU A 347 74.65 -52.21 -32.71
N TYR A 348 75.25 -51.04 -32.45
CA TYR A 348 76.52 -50.61 -33.05
C TYR A 348 77.73 -51.31 -32.42
N ASN A 349 78.71 -51.69 -33.27
CA ASN A 349 79.99 -52.23 -32.80
C ASN A 349 81.02 -51.09 -32.71
N PHE A 350 81.62 -50.89 -31.54
CA PHE A 350 82.56 -49.81 -31.23
C PHE A 350 84.02 -50.27 -31.24
N SER A 351 84.93 -49.29 -31.32
CA SER A 351 86.36 -49.47 -31.05
C SER A 351 86.62 -49.42 -29.54
N ASN A 352 87.84 -49.76 -29.10
CA ASN A 352 88.24 -49.60 -27.69
C ASN A 352 88.16 -48.15 -27.19
N TYR A 353 88.25 -47.15 -28.07
CA TYR A 353 88.19 -45.74 -27.69
C TYR A 353 86.75 -45.23 -27.68
N SER A 354 86.00 -45.46 -28.76
CA SER A 354 84.62 -44.99 -28.88
C SER A 354 83.66 -45.70 -27.93
N ILE A 355 83.97 -46.92 -27.47
CA ILE A 355 83.16 -47.63 -26.47
C ILE A 355 83.16 -46.91 -25.12
N GLU A 356 84.31 -46.42 -24.64
CA GLU A 356 84.38 -45.73 -23.34
C GLU A 356 83.53 -44.46 -23.34
N ILE A 357 83.54 -43.74 -24.47
CA ILE A 357 82.77 -42.51 -24.67
C ILE A 357 81.28 -42.84 -24.81
N ALA A 358 80.93 -43.90 -25.54
CA ALA A 358 79.54 -44.36 -25.67
C ALA A 358 78.96 -44.80 -24.32
N GLU A 359 79.70 -45.56 -23.51
CA GLU A 359 79.23 -45.99 -22.18
C GLU A 359 79.09 -44.82 -21.19
N LEU A 360 79.98 -43.83 -21.27
CA LEU A 360 79.87 -42.60 -20.49
C LEU A 360 78.62 -41.81 -20.91
N PHE A 361 78.44 -41.63 -22.22
CA PHE A 361 77.28 -40.94 -22.78
C PHE A 361 75.96 -41.62 -22.38
N VAL A 362 75.83 -42.94 -22.56
CA VAL A 362 74.61 -43.67 -22.17
C VAL A 362 74.37 -43.55 -20.66
N GLY A 363 75.43 -43.60 -19.84
CA GLY A 363 75.34 -43.35 -18.41
C GLY A 363 74.79 -41.96 -18.08
N ASN A 364 75.34 -40.92 -18.71
CA ASN A 364 74.90 -39.54 -18.53
C ASN A 364 73.48 -39.30 -19.05
N PHE A 365 73.13 -39.87 -20.20
CA PHE A 365 71.78 -39.84 -20.76
C PHE A 365 70.77 -40.45 -19.79
N ASN A 366 71.04 -41.65 -19.29
CA ASN A 366 70.14 -42.34 -18.36
C ASN A 366 69.97 -41.56 -17.04
N LEU A 367 71.04 -40.97 -16.53
CA LEU A 367 70.99 -40.07 -15.36
C LEU A 367 70.18 -38.81 -15.66
N ALA A 368 70.32 -38.23 -16.85
CA ALA A 368 69.54 -37.08 -17.28
C ALA A 368 68.04 -37.42 -17.38
N ILE A 369 67.67 -38.60 -17.90
CA ILE A 369 66.27 -39.05 -17.91
C ILE A 369 65.69 -39.13 -16.50
N ILE A 370 66.45 -39.68 -15.54
CA ILE A 370 66.03 -39.71 -14.12
C ILE A 370 65.82 -38.29 -13.59
N ASN A 371 66.79 -37.40 -13.78
CA ASN A 371 66.67 -36.00 -13.32
C ASN A 371 65.54 -35.23 -14.02
N LEU A 372 65.26 -35.53 -15.30
CA LEU A 372 64.16 -34.93 -16.05
C LEU A 372 62.79 -35.45 -15.59
N SER A 373 62.74 -36.60 -14.92
CA SER A 373 61.52 -37.15 -14.30
C SER A 373 61.16 -36.52 -12.95
N GLU A 374 62.10 -35.84 -12.31
CA GLU A 374 61.81 -35.08 -11.09
C GLU A 374 61.03 -33.79 -11.43
N LYS A 375 60.20 -33.31 -10.51
CA LYS A 375 59.48 -32.04 -10.68
C LYS A 375 60.47 -30.87 -10.52
N ASP A 376 60.70 -30.10 -11.59
CA ASP A 376 61.58 -28.91 -11.55
C ASP A 376 61.20 -27.90 -12.63
N PHE A 377 61.82 -26.72 -12.60
CA PHE A 377 61.61 -25.65 -13.57
C PHE A 377 62.12 -26.02 -14.97
N VAL A 378 61.41 -25.55 -16.01
CA VAL A 378 61.74 -25.88 -17.41
C VAL A 378 63.17 -25.47 -17.80
N PHE A 379 63.66 -24.34 -17.29
CA PHE A 379 64.98 -23.83 -17.68
C PHE A 379 66.11 -24.77 -17.25
N LYS A 380 66.02 -25.40 -16.07
CA LYS A 380 67.01 -26.36 -15.59
C LYS A 380 66.96 -27.65 -16.41
N LYS A 381 65.75 -28.07 -16.77
CA LYS A 381 65.55 -29.25 -17.62
C LYS A 381 66.11 -29.05 -19.02
N ILE A 382 65.88 -27.89 -19.63
CA ILE A 382 66.48 -27.50 -20.91
C ILE A 382 68.00 -27.43 -20.80
N TYR A 383 68.54 -26.90 -19.70
CA TYR A 383 69.98 -26.88 -19.46
C TYR A 383 70.59 -28.28 -19.46
N LEU A 384 69.98 -29.24 -18.75
CA LEU A 384 70.39 -30.65 -18.77
C LEU A 384 70.30 -31.25 -20.17
N LEU A 385 69.21 -31.00 -20.90
CA LEU A 385 69.06 -31.48 -22.28
C LEU A 385 70.16 -30.95 -23.21
N ASN A 386 70.57 -29.69 -23.05
CA ASN A 386 71.62 -29.09 -23.86
C ASN A 386 73.00 -29.71 -23.58
N ILE A 387 73.29 -30.09 -22.33
CA ILE A 387 74.51 -30.82 -21.98
C ILE A 387 74.53 -32.17 -22.71
N ILE A 388 73.45 -32.95 -22.58
CA ILE A 388 73.33 -34.25 -23.24
C ILE A 388 73.39 -34.12 -24.76
N LYS A 389 72.77 -33.08 -25.34
CA LYS A 389 72.88 -32.79 -26.77
C LYS A 389 74.33 -32.56 -27.19
N SER A 390 75.12 -31.81 -26.41
CA SER A 390 76.53 -31.60 -26.71
C SER A 390 77.34 -32.88 -26.63
N GLU A 391 77.06 -33.76 -25.66
CA GLU A 391 77.72 -35.06 -25.54
C GLU A 391 77.36 -35.99 -26.70
N LYS A 392 76.09 -35.95 -27.14
CA LYS A 392 75.60 -36.67 -28.33
C LYS A 392 76.41 -36.32 -29.57
N GLU A 393 76.53 -35.02 -29.87
CA GLU A 393 77.26 -34.55 -31.06
C GLU A 393 78.75 -34.95 -30.98
N ASN A 394 79.36 -34.89 -29.79
CA ASN A 394 80.73 -35.34 -29.60
C ASN A 394 80.90 -36.85 -29.91
N LEU A 395 79.98 -37.68 -29.42
CA LEU A 395 80.00 -39.12 -29.71
C LEU A 395 79.81 -39.40 -31.20
N LEU A 396 78.85 -38.75 -31.86
CA LEU A 396 78.59 -38.93 -33.29
C LEU A 396 79.79 -38.53 -34.15
N ASN A 397 80.45 -37.41 -33.83
CA ASN A 397 81.66 -36.98 -34.54
C ASN A 397 82.78 -38.02 -34.44
N ILE A 398 83.00 -38.59 -33.26
CA ILE A 398 84.02 -39.62 -33.05
C ILE A 398 83.68 -40.89 -33.85
N ILE A 399 82.42 -41.32 -33.83
CA ILE A 399 81.95 -42.47 -34.63
C ILE A 399 82.19 -42.24 -36.12
N GLU A 400 81.93 -41.02 -36.61
CA GLU A 400 82.14 -40.64 -38.01
C GLU A 400 83.63 -40.60 -38.39
N GLU A 401 84.49 -40.03 -37.53
CA GLU A 401 85.94 -40.04 -37.73
C GLU A 401 86.50 -41.47 -37.80
N GLU A 402 86.04 -42.35 -36.91
CA GLU A 402 86.43 -43.76 -36.91
C GLU A 402 85.93 -44.50 -38.16
N ASN A 403 84.74 -44.17 -38.67
CA ASN A 403 84.19 -44.80 -39.88
C ASN A 403 85.11 -44.57 -41.08
N ASN A 404 85.78 -43.43 -41.10
CA ASN A 404 86.67 -43.03 -42.18
C ASN A 404 88.09 -43.62 -42.06
N SER A 405 88.44 -44.29 -40.95
CA SER A 405 89.83 -44.67 -40.62
C SER A 405 90.11 -46.17 -40.50
N ALA A 406 89.22 -47.04 -40.98
CA ALA A 406 89.40 -48.50 -41.06
C ALA A 406 89.83 -49.18 -39.72
N ILE A 407 89.30 -48.68 -38.61
CA ILE A 407 89.56 -49.18 -37.25
C ILE A 407 88.72 -50.45 -36.99
N VAL A 408 89.29 -51.42 -36.26
CA VAL A 408 88.61 -52.67 -35.87
C VAL A 408 87.55 -52.40 -34.80
N ARG A 409 86.36 -52.98 -34.95
CA ARG A 409 85.19 -52.75 -34.10
C ARG A 409 84.49 -54.04 -33.72
N GLU A 410 84.64 -54.43 -32.46
CA GLU A 410 84.10 -55.70 -31.94
C GLU A 410 83.40 -55.51 -30.59
N MET A 411 83.48 -54.32 -30.00
CA MET A 411 82.92 -54.04 -28.67
C MET A 411 81.47 -53.60 -28.75
N LYS A 412 80.66 -54.01 -27.78
CA LYS A 412 79.27 -53.57 -27.61
C LYS A 412 79.10 -52.89 -26.27
N ILE A 413 78.20 -51.91 -26.22
CA ILE A 413 77.84 -51.27 -24.95
C ILE A 413 77.18 -52.27 -24.00
N THR A 414 77.43 -52.10 -22.70
CA THR A 414 76.85 -52.98 -21.67
C THR A 414 75.57 -52.42 -21.03
N LYS A 415 75.24 -51.16 -21.32
CA LYS A 415 74.08 -50.44 -20.78
C LYS A 415 73.11 -50.11 -21.90
N ASN A 416 71.82 -50.30 -21.66
CA ASN A 416 70.77 -49.88 -22.57
C ASN A 416 70.39 -48.42 -22.31
N LEU A 417 69.85 -47.75 -23.33
CA LEU A 417 69.24 -46.43 -23.21
C LEU A 417 67.93 -46.52 -22.42
N SER A 418 67.72 -45.57 -21.51
CA SER A 418 66.47 -45.45 -20.78
C SER A 418 65.34 -44.98 -21.68
N GLU A 419 64.18 -45.63 -21.59
CA GLU A 419 62.96 -45.22 -22.31
C GLU A 419 62.49 -43.82 -21.90
N ILE A 420 61.88 -43.10 -22.85
CA ILE A 420 61.27 -41.79 -22.62
C ILE A 420 59.77 -41.96 -22.34
N ASN A 421 59.37 -41.71 -21.09
CA ASN A 421 57.99 -41.80 -20.64
C ASN A 421 57.41 -40.43 -20.20
N PHE A 422 57.74 -39.36 -20.94
CA PHE A 422 57.19 -38.03 -20.69
C PHE A 422 56.00 -37.72 -21.60
N SER A 423 54.88 -37.32 -21.01
CA SER A 423 53.71 -36.89 -21.76
C SER A 423 53.72 -35.38 -22.00
N LYS A 424 53.43 -34.95 -23.24
CA LYS A 424 53.13 -33.55 -23.55
C LYS A 424 51.92 -33.07 -22.74
N ILE A 425 51.94 -31.82 -22.32
CA ILE A 425 50.85 -31.16 -21.61
C ILE A 425 49.90 -30.54 -22.65
N ASN A 426 48.64 -31.01 -22.66
CA ASN A 426 47.58 -30.42 -23.48
C ASN A 426 46.85 -29.33 -22.72
N ILE A 427 46.79 -28.13 -23.30
CA ILE A 427 46.01 -27.02 -22.79
C ILE A 427 44.90 -26.75 -23.79
N GLY A 428 43.73 -27.31 -23.51
CA GLY A 428 42.56 -27.13 -24.36
C GLY A 428 41.31 -27.32 -23.54
N ALA A 429 40.65 -26.22 -23.20
CA ALA A 429 39.25 -26.22 -22.81
C ALA A 429 38.58 -25.11 -23.62
N GLU A 430 37.68 -25.48 -24.52
CA GLU A 430 36.74 -24.51 -25.07
C GLU A 430 35.79 -24.12 -23.94
N ILE A 431 35.86 -22.86 -23.53
CA ILE A 431 34.96 -22.33 -22.50
C ILE A 431 33.69 -21.88 -23.20
N PRO A 432 32.52 -22.45 -22.87
CA PRO A 432 31.27 -22.03 -23.46
C PRO A 432 31.01 -20.55 -23.13
N ALA A 433 30.52 -19.80 -24.13
CA ALA A 433 30.21 -18.39 -23.97
C ALA A 433 29.11 -18.19 -22.92
N HIS A 434 29.35 -17.29 -21.96
CA HIS A 434 28.33 -16.91 -20.98
C HIS A 434 27.32 -15.94 -21.62
N THR A 435 26.04 -16.30 -21.59
CA THR A 435 24.93 -15.42 -21.93
C THR A 435 24.29 -14.91 -20.64
N PHE A 436 24.30 -13.60 -20.46
CA PHE A 436 23.66 -12.91 -19.35
C PHE A 436 22.79 -11.79 -19.93
N VAL A 437 21.55 -11.72 -19.47
CA VAL A 437 20.60 -10.67 -19.85
C VAL A 437 20.01 -10.12 -18.56
N LEU A 438 20.10 -8.81 -18.40
CA LEU A 438 19.61 -8.11 -17.23
C LEU A 438 18.09 -7.97 -17.33
N LYS A 439 17.38 -8.23 -16.22
CA LYS A 439 15.94 -8.10 -16.17
C LYS A 439 15.53 -6.63 -16.25
N GLU A 440 14.43 -6.36 -16.94
CA GLU A 440 13.83 -5.03 -16.89
C GLU A 440 13.43 -4.70 -15.44
N PRO A 441 13.80 -3.52 -14.92
CA PRO A 441 13.48 -3.14 -13.55
C PRO A 441 11.97 -2.96 -13.40
N SER A 442 11.40 -3.25 -12.22
CA SER A 442 9.99 -2.99 -11.91
C SER A 442 9.76 -1.51 -11.58
N PRO A 443 8.55 -0.95 -11.80
CA PRO A 443 8.21 0.41 -11.39
C PRO A 443 8.40 0.60 -9.87
N ILE A 444 8.80 1.81 -9.45
CA ILE A 444 9.04 2.14 -8.04
C ILE A 444 7.86 2.90 -7.43
N CYS A 445 7.41 2.47 -6.26
CA CYS A 445 6.36 3.13 -5.48
C CYS A 445 6.96 3.59 -4.15
N CYS A 446 6.61 4.79 -3.71
CA CYS A 446 7.11 5.36 -2.46
C CYS A 446 5.97 5.72 -1.50
N LEU A 447 6.15 5.40 -0.23
CA LEU A 447 5.22 5.73 0.85
C LEU A 447 5.99 5.90 2.17
N ASN A 448 5.74 6.97 2.91
CA ASN A 448 6.33 7.22 4.23
C ASN A 448 7.88 7.11 4.29
N ASN A 449 8.55 7.72 3.32
CA ASN A 449 10.01 7.71 3.08
C ASN A 449 10.60 6.34 2.71
N GLU A 450 9.77 5.35 2.40
CA GLU A 450 10.20 4.04 1.92
C GLU A 450 9.80 3.86 0.46
N CYS A 451 10.77 3.52 -0.40
CA CYS A 451 10.54 3.22 -1.81
C CYS A 451 10.85 1.75 -2.08
N TYR A 452 9.97 1.10 -2.84
CA TYR A 452 10.05 -0.32 -3.16
C TYR A 452 9.44 -0.59 -4.55
N PRO A 453 9.74 -1.74 -5.17
CA PRO A 453 9.02 -2.17 -6.37
C PRO A 453 7.51 -2.16 -6.15
N CYS A 454 6.76 -1.50 -7.02
CA CYS A 454 5.30 -1.45 -6.95
C CYS A 454 4.71 -2.86 -6.91
N MET A 455 3.71 -3.04 -6.06
CA MET A 455 3.02 -4.31 -5.92
C MET A 455 2.13 -4.62 -7.11
N GLU A 456 2.21 -5.87 -7.56
CA GLU A 456 1.31 -6.43 -8.58
C GLU A 456 0.39 -7.52 -8.01
N ASP A 457 0.65 -8.00 -6.79
CA ASP A 457 -0.15 -9.06 -6.17
C ASP A 457 -1.52 -8.54 -5.70
N ALA A 458 -2.58 -9.05 -6.33
CA ALA A 458 -3.96 -8.73 -6.02
C ALA A 458 -4.48 -9.37 -4.71
N ASN A 459 -3.73 -10.33 -4.14
CA ASN A 459 -4.10 -11.11 -2.95
C ASN A 459 -3.47 -10.62 -1.64
N LEU A 460 -2.76 -9.49 -1.67
CA LEU A 460 -2.14 -8.87 -0.50
C LEU A 460 -2.71 -7.48 -0.24
N ASN A 461 -2.80 -7.10 1.03
CA ASN A 461 -3.26 -5.79 1.50
C ASN A 461 -4.65 -5.42 0.97
N TYR A 462 -5.63 -6.29 1.21
CA TYR A 462 -7.02 -6.02 0.82
C TYR A 462 -7.51 -4.69 1.41
N PRO A 463 -8.22 -3.86 0.63
CA PRO A 463 -8.78 -2.60 1.10
C PRO A 463 -9.86 -2.84 2.15
N ILE A 464 -9.99 -1.87 3.05
CA ILE A 464 -10.95 -1.89 4.14
C ILE A 464 -12.05 -0.88 3.83
N ILE A 465 -13.30 -1.34 3.90
CA ILE A 465 -14.48 -0.52 3.67
C ILE A 465 -15.22 -0.37 5.00
N LEU A 466 -15.30 0.87 5.48
CA LEU A 466 -16.01 1.23 6.70
C LEU A 466 -17.46 1.61 6.36
N ILE A 467 -18.40 0.74 6.72
CA ILE A 467 -19.81 0.86 6.35
C ILE A 467 -20.58 1.42 7.53
N HIS A 468 -21.17 2.60 7.34
CA HIS A 468 -21.97 3.27 8.36
C HIS A 468 -23.36 2.65 8.49
N GLY A 469 -24.06 3.00 9.57
CA GLY A 469 -25.42 2.56 9.87
C GLY A 469 -26.53 3.45 9.34
N HIS A 470 -27.70 3.33 9.97
CA HIS A 470 -28.91 4.11 9.70
C HIS A 470 -28.68 5.60 9.96
N ASN A 471 -29.24 6.46 9.09
CA ASN A 471 -29.34 7.88 9.40
C ASN A 471 -30.67 8.13 10.11
N PHE A 472 -30.62 8.33 11.43
CA PHE A 472 -31.79 8.44 12.31
C PHE A 472 -32.72 9.63 12.00
N ASN A 473 -32.35 10.52 11.06
CA ASN A 473 -33.19 11.64 10.68
C ASN A 473 -33.09 11.98 9.19
N LYS A 474 -34.24 11.93 8.48
CA LYS A 474 -34.39 12.38 7.08
C LYS A 474 -33.92 13.84 6.85
N LYS A 475 -33.87 14.64 7.93
CA LYS A 475 -33.42 16.04 7.93
C LYS A 475 -31.94 16.21 8.30
N LEU A 476 -31.26 15.16 8.78
CA LEU A 476 -29.81 15.16 8.99
C LEU A 476 -29.12 14.74 7.71
N SER A 477 -27.99 15.38 7.40
CA SER A 477 -27.26 15.10 6.16
C SER A 477 -26.61 13.70 6.22
N VAL A 478 -26.54 13.01 5.07
CA VAL A 478 -25.92 11.68 4.91
C VAL A 478 -24.50 11.62 5.48
N GLU A 479 -23.82 12.75 5.49
CA GLU A 479 -22.44 12.91 5.93
C GLU A 479 -22.27 12.84 7.43
N THR A 480 -23.32 13.07 8.20
CA THR A 480 -23.31 12.81 9.64
C THR A 480 -23.05 11.33 9.90
N SER A 481 -23.57 10.44 9.03
CA SER A 481 -23.32 8.99 9.12
C SER A 481 -21.88 8.63 8.76
N LEU A 482 -21.27 9.36 7.82
CA LEU A 482 -19.85 9.20 7.47
C LEU A 482 -18.91 9.71 8.56
N ASP A 483 -19.28 10.82 9.22
CA ASP A 483 -18.46 11.44 10.25
C ASP A 483 -18.35 10.55 11.50
N ALA A 484 -19.34 9.68 11.78
CA ALA A 484 -19.28 8.69 12.86
C ALA A 484 -18.13 7.67 12.71
N LEU A 485 -17.57 7.52 11.50
CA LEU A 485 -16.45 6.63 11.20
C LEU A 485 -15.09 7.35 11.23
N ASN A 486 -15.06 8.66 11.48
CA ASN A 486 -13.82 9.45 11.39
C ASN A 486 -12.78 8.99 12.41
N GLY A 487 -13.19 8.77 13.67
CA GLY A 487 -12.31 8.30 14.74
C GLY A 487 -11.59 7.01 14.36
N LEU A 488 -12.35 6.04 13.83
CA LEU A 488 -11.81 4.77 13.35
C LEU A 488 -10.83 4.97 12.16
N SER A 489 -11.23 5.73 11.14
CA SER A 489 -10.37 5.96 9.96
C SER A 489 -9.06 6.67 10.31
N GLN A 490 -9.12 7.64 11.24
CA GLN A 490 -7.96 8.40 11.67
C GLN A 490 -7.00 7.55 12.50
N SER A 491 -7.53 6.68 13.37
CA SER A 491 -6.70 5.72 14.12
C SER A 491 -5.94 4.78 13.19
N PHE A 492 -6.58 4.27 12.12
CA PHE A 492 -5.87 3.48 11.12
C PHE A 492 -4.82 4.29 10.35
N GLU A 493 -5.13 5.52 9.96
CA GLU A 493 -4.17 6.39 9.27
C GLU A 493 -2.92 6.63 10.11
N ASN A 494 -3.09 6.86 11.42
CA ASN A 494 -1.98 6.98 12.38
C ASN A 494 -1.12 5.70 12.46
N ASP A 495 -1.72 4.53 12.18
CA ASP A 495 -1.04 3.24 12.11
C ASP A 495 -0.46 2.92 10.71
N GLY A 496 -0.47 3.88 9.79
CA GLY A 496 0.18 3.79 8.49
C GLY A 496 -0.68 3.20 7.37
N TYR A 497 -1.99 3.08 7.59
CA TYR A 497 -2.95 2.77 6.52
C TYR A 497 -3.20 4.03 5.67
N ILE A 498 -3.63 3.84 4.41
CA ILE A 498 -3.94 4.97 3.51
C ILE A 498 -5.42 5.29 3.59
N ASN A 499 -5.75 6.49 4.06
CA ASN A 499 -7.13 6.97 4.09
C ASN A 499 -7.52 7.54 2.72
N ALA A 500 -8.24 6.76 1.91
CA ALA A 500 -8.77 7.22 0.62
C ALA A 500 -10.00 8.11 0.73
N GLY A 501 -10.46 8.36 1.97
CA GLY A 501 -11.58 9.23 2.27
C GLY A 501 -12.92 8.62 1.87
N SER A 502 -13.83 9.48 1.41
CA SER A 502 -15.20 9.09 1.12
C SER A 502 -15.38 8.65 -0.32
N LEU A 503 -16.10 7.55 -0.52
CA LEU A 503 -16.38 7.00 -1.85
C LEU A 503 -17.88 7.07 -2.14
N TYR A 504 -18.21 7.51 -3.34
CA TYR A 504 -19.58 7.53 -3.85
C TYR A 504 -19.67 6.60 -5.07
N GLN A 505 -20.89 6.18 -5.44
CA GLN A 505 -21.07 5.46 -6.70
C GLN A 505 -20.57 6.34 -7.84
N ASN A 506 -19.63 5.84 -8.66
CA ASN A 506 -19.13 6.61 -9.78
C ASN A 506 -18.60 5.66 -10.86
N THR A 507 -18.52 6.16 -12.08
CA THR A 507 -17.78 5.51 -13.17
C THR A 507 -16.37 6.07 -13.20
N TYR A 508 -15.39 5.18 -13.09
CA TYR A 508 -13.97 5.53 -13.14
C TYR A 508 -13.41 5.25 -14.52
N ASP A 509 -12.46 6.07 -14.96
CA ASP A 509 -11.72 5.83 -16.20
C ASP A 509 -10.74 4.65 -16.07
N GLU A 510 -10.21 4.17 -17.20
CA GLU A 510 -9.20 3.10 -17.24
C GLU A 510 -7.88 3.48 -16.55
N LEU A 511 -7.53 4.77 -16.49
CA LEU A 511 -6.30 5.23 -15.82
C LEU A 511 -6.40 5.08 -14.30
N SER A 512 -7.62 5.11 -13.76
CA SER A 512 -7.92 4.93 -12.35
C SER A 512 -7.90 3.46 -11.91
N LYS A 513 -7.63 2.51 -12.82
CA LYS A 513 -7.60 1.09 -12.46
C LYS A 513 -6.33 0.76 -11.66
N GLY A 514 -6.52 0.23 -10.45
CA GLY A 514 -5.43 -0.31 -9.62
C GLY A 514 -4.48 0.71 -9.01
N TYR A 515 -4.66 2.01 -9.23
CA TYR A 515 -3.70 3.03 -8.81
C TYR A 515 -3.48 3.06 -7.29
N LEU A 516 -4.47 2.65 -6.49
CA LEU A 516 -4.37 2.67 -5.03
C LEU A 516 -3.72 1.42 -4.43
N GLY A 517 -3.60 0.31 -5.17
CA GLY A 517 -3.10 -0.96 -4.62
C GLY A 517 -1.66 -1.32 -4.98
N LYS A 518 -0.93 -0.41 -5.62
CA LYS A 518 0.47 -0.59 -5.99
C LYS A 518 1.44 -0.39 -4.82
N VAL A 519 0.97 0.15 -3.71
CA VAL A 519 1.75 0.36 -2.47
C VAL A 519 1.53 -0.77 -1.47
N ASN A 520 2.54 -1.05 -0.65
CA ASN A 520 2.52 -2.12 0.35
C ASN A 520 1.81 -1.72 1.65
N ARG A 521 0.59 -1.18 1.51
CA ARG A 521 -0.32 -0.81 2.61
C ARG A 521 -1.76 -1.01 2.18
N SER A 522 -2.63 -1.33 3.14
CA SER A 522 -4.07 -1.37 2.91
C SER A 522 -4.64 0.04 2.83
N VAL A 523 -5.67 0.19 1.99
CA VAL A 523 -6.37 1.44 1.75
C VAL A 523 -7.74 1.39 2.40
N ILE A 524 -8.17 2.50 3.00
CA ILE A 524 -9.41 2.62 3.76
C ILE A 524 -10.37 3.53 3.03
N PHE A 525 -11.60 3.06 2.88
CA PHE A 525 -12.70 3.79 2.25
C PHE A 525 -13.85 3.97 3.24
N LYS A 526 -14.47 5.15 3.21
CA LYS A 526 -15.72 5.47 3.93
C LYS A 526 -16.84 5.75 2.92
N PRO A 527 -17.45 4.72 2.31
CA PRO A 527 -18.48 4.94 1.32
C PRO A 527 -19.83 5.33 1.94
N THR A 528 -20.72 5.85 1.10
CA THR A 528 -22.15 5.92 1.42
C THR A 528 -23.02 5.38 0.30
N TYR A 529 -23.99 4.55 0.67
CA TYR A 529 -25.00 3.98 -0.24
C TYR A 529 -26.32 4.79 -0.24
N TYR A 530 -26.38 5.91 0.49
CA TYR A 530 -27.57 6.78 0.54
C TYR A 530 -27.65 7.77 -0.63
N LEU A 531 -26.54 7.97 -1.35
CA LEU A 531 -26.43 8.97 -2.41
C LEU A 531 -26.34 8.29 -3.76
N ASP A 532 -27.20 8.74 -4.67
CA ASP A 532 -27.18 8.32 -6.07
C ASP A 532 -26.79 9.52 -6.95
N PRO A 533 -25.55 9.57 -7.45
CA PRO A 533 -25.09 10.65 -8.32
C PRO A 533 -25.58 10.50 -9.77
N SER A 534 -26.29 9.42 -10.11
CA SER A 534 -26.67 9.13 -11.51
C SER A 534 -27.76 10.05 -12.08
N LYS A 535 -28.40 10.91 -11.28
CA LYS A 535 -29.61 11.61 -11.73
C LYS A 535 -29.41 12.95 -12.41
N GLU A 536 -28.34 13.69 -12.17
CA GLU A 536 -28.08 14.96 -12.87
C GLU A 536 -26.56 15.16 -12.97
N GLY A 537 -26.02 15.51 -14.14
CA GLY A 537 -24.56 15.61 -14.41
C GLY A 537 -23.77 16.65 -13.60
N ASP A 538 -24.27 17.06 -12.43
CA ASP A 538 -23.55 17.77 -11.38
C ASP A 538 -22.99 16.73 -10.38
N PRO A 539 -21.67 16.58 -10.24
CA PRO A 539 -21.06 15.69 -9.24
C PRO A 539 -21.41 16.04 -7.78
N PHE A 540 -22.11 17.15 -7.56
CA PHE A 540 -22.61 17.60 -6.27
C PHE A 540 -24.14 17.64 -6.16
N ALA A 541 -24.90 17.21 -7.18
CA ALA A 541 -26.36 17.02 -7.10
C ALA A 541 -26.66 15.68 -6.41
N MET A 542 -26.42 15.65 -5.10
CA MET A 542 -26.65 14.49 -4.25
C MET A 542 -28.10 14.54 -3.75
N ASN A 543 -29.00 13.82 -4.41
CA ASN A 543 -30.31 13.52 -3.84
C ASN A 543 -30.18 12.29 -2.95
N SER A 544 -30.53 12.42 -1.67
CA SER A 544 -30.68 11.26 -0.80
C SER A 544 -31.84 10.41 -1.30
N GLU A 545 -31.52 9.27 -1.87
CA GLU A 545 -32.51 8.29 -2.30
C GLU A 545 -32.68 7.25 -1.21
N TRP A 546 -33.56 7.60 -0.28
CA TRP A 546 -34.04 6.70 0.75
C TRP A 546 -34.71 5.50 0.08
N GLY A 547 -34.19 4.31 0.34
CA GLY A 547 -34.56 3.06 -0.32
C GLY A 547 -34.74 1.96 0.71
N ASP A 548 -35.17 0.80 0.25
CA ASP A 548 -35.15 -0.40 1.08
C ASP A 548 -33.71 -0.96 1.20
N MET A 549 -33.52 -1.89 2.14
CA MET A 549 -32.22 -2.53 2.35
C MET A 549 -31.73 -3.34 1.13
N ASP A 550 -32.62 -3.75 0.23
CA ASP A 550 -32.25 -4.43 -1.02
C ASP A 550 -31.57 -3.44 -1.98
N THR A 551 -32.10 -2.23 -2.08
CA THR A 551 -31.48 -1.13 -2.83
C THR A 551 -30.10 -0.81 -2.26
N TYR A 552 -29.96 -0.68 -0.94
CA TYR A 552 -28.68 -0.40 -0.31
C TYR A 552 -27.67 -1.54 -0.49
N ALA A 553 -28.12 -2.79 -0.44
CA ALA A 553 -27.28 -3.94 -0.71
C ALA A 553 -26.75 -3.94 -2.16
N SER A 554 -27.57 -3.55 -3.13
CA SER A 554 -27.15 -3.38 -4.53
C SER A 554 -26.12 -2.26 -4.70
N ARG A 555 -26.37 -1.10 -4.09
CA ARG A 555 -25.43 0.04 -4.14
C ARG A 555 -24.10 -0.29 -3.47
N LEU A 556 -24.15 -1.00 -2.34
CA LEU A 556 -22.95 -1.51 -1.67
C LEU A 556 -22.16 -2.46 -2.57
N ASN A 557 -22.83 -3.30 -3.37
CA ASN A 557 -22.14 -4.17 -4.32
C ASN A 557 -21.30 -3.38 -5.33
N GLU A 558 -21.88 -2.32 -5.90
CA GLU A 558 -21.17 -1.43 -6.83
C GLU A 558 -20.00 -0.72 -6.15
N ILE A 559 -20.17 -0.28 -4.90
CA ILE A 559 -19.09 0.29 -4.09
C ILE A 559 -17.95 -0.72 -3.91
N ILE A 560 -18.24 -1.99 -3.59
CA ILE A 560 -17.23 -3.05 -3.44
C ILE A 560 -16.46 -3.24 -4.76
N LEU A 561 -17.18 -3.31 -5.88
CA LEU A 561 -16.58 -3.44 -7.21
C LEU A 561 -15.71 -2.23 -7.58
N ASN A 562 -16.15 -1.02 -7.25
CA ASN A 562 -15.38 0.21 -7.45
C ASN A 562 -14.11 0.23 -6.60
N VAL A 563 -14.19 -0.15 -5.32
CA VAL A 563 -13.01 -0.26 -4.46
C VAL A 563 -12.01 -1.26 -5.03
N LYS A 564 -12.48 -2.45 -5.45
CA LYS A 564 -11.64 -3.44 -6.13
C LYS A 564 -11.03 -2.89 -7.42
N TYR A 565 -11.80 -2.16 -8.21
CA TYR A 565 -11.34 -1.55 -9.46
C TYR A 565 -10.21 -0.53 -9.21
N LEU A 566 -10.39 0.38 -8.25
CA LEU A 566 -9.41 1.41 -7.91
C LEU A 566 -8.13 0.85 -7.28
N THR A 567 -8.26 -0.25 -6.53
CA THR A 567 -7.14 -0.87 -5.81
C THR A 567 -6.50 -2.03 -6.60
N GLY A 568 -7.18 -2.58 -7.60
CA GLY A 568 -6.72 -3.77 -8.32
C GLY A 568 -6.64 -5.03 -7.46
N LYS A 569 -7.36 -5.05 -6.32
CA LYS A 569 -7.37 -6.18 -5.37
C LYS A 569 -8.54 -7.11 -5.64
N ASP A 570 -8.32 -8.39 -5.36
CA ASP A 570 -9.31 -9.43 -5.63
C ASP A 570 -10.47 -9.43 -4.61
N LYS A 571 -10.21 -8.98 -3.38
CA LYS A 571 -11.21 -8.95 -2.30
C LYS A 571 -11.12 -7.68 -1.47
N VAL A 572 -12.12 -7.48 -0.62
CA VAL A 572 -12.21 -6.39 0.35
C VAL A 572 -12.43 -6.93 1.77
N ILE A 573 -12.10 -6.12 2.77
CA ILE A 573 -12.47 -6.33 4.17
C ILE A 573 -13.57 -5.34 4.52
N LEU A 574 -14.67 -5.82 5.09
CA LEU A 574 -15.80 -4.99 5.48
C LEU A 574 -15.85 -4.82 6.99
N VAL A 575 -15.92 -3.56 7.46
CA VAL A 575 -16.22 -3.23 8.86
C VAL A 575 -17.55 -2.50 8.87
N ALA A 576 -18.59 -3.14 9.37
CA ALA A 576 -19.96 -2.67 9.24
C ALA A 576 -20.59 -2.39 10.59
N HIS A 577 -21.20 -1.21 10.71
CA HIS A 577 -21.77 -0.72 11.95
C HIS A 577 -23.29 -0.64 11.90
N SER A 578 -23.96 -1.04 12.99
CA SER A 578 -25.41 -0.86 13.13
C SER A 578 -26.17 -1.47 11.94
N MET A 579 -27.13 -0.75 11.36
CA MET A 579 -27.86 -1.18 10.15
C MET A 579 -26.95 -1.55 8.98
N GLY A 580 -25.76 -0.96 8.87
CA GLY A 580 -24.79 -1.25 7.80
C GLY A 580 -24.41 -2.73 7.77
N GLY A 581 -24.39 -3.41 8.92
CA GLY A 581 -24.17 -4.86 8.98
C GLY A 581 -25.30 -5.68 8.36
N LEU A 582 -26.55 -5.22 8.49
CA LEU A 582 -27.71 -5.86 7.83
C LEU A 582 -27.66 -5.67 6.32
N VAL A 583 -27.25 -4.48 5.86
CA VAL A 583 -27.02 -4.20 4.42
C VAL A 583 -25.95 -5.12 3.86
N VAL A 584 -24.84 -5.33 4.57
CA VAL A 584 -23.78 -6.27 4.16
C VAL A 584 -24.29 -7.70 4.11
N ARG A 585 -24.99 -8.16 5.15
CA ARG A 585 -25.56 -9.51 5.18
C ARG A 585 -26.50 -9.73 3.99
N ARG A 586 -27.34 -8.74 3.68
CA ARG A 586 -28.23 -8.78 2.52
C ARG A 586 -27.47 -8.78 1.19
N ASN A 587 -26.40 -7.97 1.08
CA ASN A 587 -25.51 -7.97 -0.08
C ASN A 587 -24.90 -9.37 -0.33
N ILE A 588 -24.39 -10.03 0.72
CA ILE A 588 -23.83 -11.39 0.60
C ILE A 588 -24.87 -12.40 0.14
N GLN A 589 -26.14 -12.28 0.57
CA GLN A 589 -27.21 -13.15 0.09
C GLN A 589 -27.54 -12.95 -1.39
N LEU A 590 -27.50 -11.71 -1.86
CA LEU A 590 -27.86 -11.37 -3.24
C LEU A 590 -26.73 -11.64 -4.24
N TYR A 591 -25.48 -11.38 -3.85
CA TYR A 591 -24.33 -11.36 -4.75
C TYR A 591 -23.23 -12.37 -4.39
N GLY A 592 -23.36 -13.07 -3.25
CA GLY A 592 -22.33 -13.96 -2.73
C GLY A 592 -21.27 -13.23 -1.90
N GLY A 593 -20.37 -14.02 -1.31
CA GLY A 593 -19.30 -13.52 -0.43
C GLY A 593 -17.89 -13.64 -1.01
N GLU A 594 -17.74 -14.02 -2.27
CA GLU A 594 -16.43 -14.32 -2.88
C GLU A 594 -15.49 -13.12 -2.92
N GLU A 595 -16.07 -11.92 -3.03
CA GLU A 595 -15.36 -10.63 -3.05
C GLU A 595 -14.97 -10.11 -1.67
N ILE A 596 -15.37 -10.83 -0.61
CA ILE A 596 -15.17 -10.40 0.77
C ILE A 596 -14.21 -11.38 1.44
N GLU A 597 -13.05 -10.88 1.84
CA GLU A 597 -12.10 -11.66 2.61
C GLU A 597 -12.56 -11.86 4.05
N LYS A 598 -13.13 -10.80 4.64
CA LYS A 598 -13.47 -10.75 6.06
C LYS A 598 -14.57 -9.75 6.32
N LEU A 599 -15.47 -10.12 7.23
CA LEU A 599 -16.56 -9.30 7.71
C LEU A 599 -16.43 -9.07 9.22
N ILE A 600 -16.39 -7.81 9.64
CA ILE A 600 -16.40 -7.40 11.04
C ILE A 600 -17.68 -6.60 11.28
N LEU A 601 -18.60 -7.20 12.03
CA LEU A 601 -19.85 -6.57 12.45
C LEU A 601 -19.63 -5.86 13.78
N VAL A 602 -20.07 -4.62 13.90
CA VAL A 602 -19.96 -3.81 15.12
C VAL A 602 -21.34 -3.32 15.50
N THR A 603 -21.81 -3.69 16.70
CA THR A 603 -23.11 -3.25 17.27
C THR A 603 -24.28 -3.40 16.29
N VAL A 604 -24.28 -4.50 15.53
CA VAL A 604 -25.28 -4.77 14.48
C VAL A 604 -26.54 -5.39 15.10
N PRO A 605 -27.76 -4.92 14.78
CA PRO A 605 -29.01 -5.53 15.24
C PRO A 605 -29.33 -6.79 14.43
N ASN A 606 -28.52 -7.84 14.60
CA ASN A 606 -28.58 -9.07 13.81
C ASN A 606 -29.95 -9.75 13.82
N HIS A 607 -30.72 -9.62 14.90
CA HIS A 607 -32.10 -10.11 15.01
C HIS A 607 -33.15 -8.98 15.05
N GLY A 608 -32.78 -7.77 14.63
CA GLY A 608 -33.68 -6.62 14.50
C GLY A 608 -33.89 -5.86 15.80
N VAL A 609 -34.49 -4.68 15.72
CA VAL A 609 -34.79 -3.83 16.88
C VAL A 609 -36.26 -3.99 17.29
N ASP A 610 -36.56 -3.68 18.55
CA ASP A 610 -37.92 -3.70 19.08
C ASP A 610 -38.15 -2.63 20.17
N GLY A 611 -39.36 -2.61 20.73
CA GLY A 611 -39.71 -1.79 21.89
C GLY A 611 -39.59 -0.28 21.66
N PHE A 612 -39.04 0.43 22.65
CA PHE A 612 -38.83 1.88 22.61
C PHE A 612 -38.07 2.34 21.36
N VAL A 613 -37.05 1.61 20.93
CA VAL A 613 -36.22 2.01 19.77
C VAL A 613 -37.04 2.02 18.49
N LEU A 614 -37.84 0.98 18.24
CA LEU A 614 -38.73 0.91 17.08
C LEU A 614 -39.80 2.02 17.10
N ASN A 615 -40.39 2.29 18.26
CA ASN A 615 -41.43 3.31 18.43
C ASN A 615 -40.93 4.74 18.18
N TYR A 616 -39.64 5.01 18.44
CA TYR A 616 -39.03 6.31 18.20
C TYR A 616 -38.38 6.41 16.81
N CYS A 617 -38.00 5.26 16.20
CA CYS A 617 -37.47 5.19 14.84
C CYS A 617 -38.47 5.77 13.82
N SER A 618 -39.77 5.46 13.94
CA SER A 618 -40.82 6.00 13.06
C SER A 618 -41.14 7.49 13.26
N PHE A 619 -40.73 8.10 14.38
CA PHE A 619 -41.02 9.51 14.65
C PHE A 619 -39.91 10.45 14.14
N PHE A 620 -38.68 9.94 14.00
CA PHE A 620 -37.52 10.74 13.59
C PHE A 620 -36.83 10.24 12.31
N GLY A 621 -36.91 8.95 11.94
CA GLY A 621 -36.20 8.33 10.82
C GLY A 621 -37.00 8.12 9.53
N VAL A 622 -36.46 7.33 8.60
CA VAL A 622 -37.16 6.89 7.39
C VAL A 622 -37.98 5.64 7.69
N ASP A 623 -39.27 5.71 7.38
CA ASP A 623 -40.26 4.69 7.76
C ASP A 623 -39.94 3.28 7.22
N VAL A 624 -39.30 3.18 6.04
CA VAL A 624 -39.03 1.90 5.37
C VAL A 624 -37.91 1.12 6.06
N GLU A 625 -36.77 1.76 6.32
CA GLU A 625 -35.60 1.13 6.94
C GLU A 625 -35.90 0.70 8.38
N CYS A 626 -36.56 1.56 9.15
CA CYS A 626 -37.02 1.26 10.50
C CYS A 626 -37.99 0.06 10.51
N ALA A 627 -38.93 0.00 9.55
CA ALA A 627 -39.86 -1.12 9.43
C ALA A 627 -39.17 -2.42 9.03
N GLN A 628 -38.12 -2.36 8.21
CA GLN A 628 -37.32 -3.53 7.85
C GLN A 628 -36.43 -4.02 8.99
N MET A 629 -35.96 -3.13 9.87
CA MET A 629 -35.22 -3.51 11.08
C MET A 629 -36.10 -4.06 12.20
N ASP A 630 -37.43 -3.95 12.14
CA ASP A 630 -38.30 -4.58 13.14
C ASP A 630 -38.00 -6.07 13.20
N LYS A 631 -37.77 -6.60 14.41
CA LYS A 631 -37.51 -8.04 14.63
C LYS A 631 -38.54 -8.98 14.01
N SER A 632 -39.77 -8.49 13.80
CA SER A 632 -40.89 -9.23 13.21
C SER A 632 -41.09 -9.00 11.72
N SER A 633 -40.23 -8.19 11.09
CA SER A 633 -40.34 -7.84 9.68
C SER A 633 -40.06 -9.05 8.77
N SER A 634 -40.65 -9.03 7.58
CA SER A 634 -40.34 -10.03 6.54
C SER A 634 -38.86 -10.00 6.13
N PHE A 635 -38.24 -8.82 6.19
CA PHE A 635 -36.82 -8.65 5.90
C PHE A 635 -35.95 -9.35 6.95
N MET A 636 -36.20 -9.14 8.24
CA MET A 636 -35.44 -9.79 9.32
C MET A 636 -35.57 -11.31 9.29
N ASN A 637 -36.79 -11.82 9.03
CA ASN A 637 -37.00 -13.25 8.88
C ASN A 637 -36.19 -13.80 7.70
N LEU A 638 -36.26 -13.13 6.54
CA LEU A 638 -35.49 -13.51 5.36
C LEU A 638 -33.98 -13.55 5.61
N ILE A 639 -33.42 -12.54 6.31
CA ILE A 639 -31.97 -12.50 6.53
C ILE A 639 -31.45 -13.46 7.60
N ASN A 640 -32.32 -13.91 8.51
CA ASN A 640 -32.01 -14.86 9.57
C ASN A 640 -32.29 -16.32 9.19
N GLU A 641 -33.17 -16.58 8.21
CA GLU A 641 -33.43 -17.93 7.68
C GLU A 641 -32.36 -18.41 6.68
N ALA A 642 -31.46 -17.52 6.26
CA ALA A 642 -30.46 -17.82 5.24
C ALA A 642 -29.35 -18.76 5.74
N PRO A 643 -28.72 -19.53 4.83
CA PRO A 643 -27.61 -20.42 5.17
C PRO A 643 -26.43 -19.65 5.78
N GLU A 644 -25.62 -20.38 6.56
CA GLU A 644 -24.40 -19.88 7.20
C GLU A 644 -23.50 -19.12 6.21
N LEU A 645 -22.99 -17.96 6.65
CA LEU A 645 -22.11 -17.13 5.83
C LEU A 645 -20.80 -17.87 5.55
N LYS A 646 -20.49 -18.10 4.27
CA LYS A 646 -19.20 -18.66 3.83
C LYS A 646 -18.05 -17.64 3.85
N VAL A 647 -18.19 -16.57 4.62
CA VAL A 647 -17.22 -15.47 4.77
C VAL A 647 -16.76 -15.46 6.22
N PRO A 648 -15.44 -15.43 6.50
CA PRO A 648 -14.93 -15.23 7.86
C PRO A 648 -15.56 -14.00 8.52
N THR A 649 -16.40 -14.24 9.53
CA THR A 649 -17.21 -13.20 10.17
C THR A 649 -16.93 -13.11 11.67
N TYR A 650 -16.76 -11.89 12.17
CA TYR A 650 -16.59 -11.58 13.58
C TYR A 650 -17.64 -10.57 14.01
N ASN A 651 -18.22 -10.75 15.20
CA ASN A 651 -19.29 -9.89 15.69
C ASN A 651 -18.91 -9.24 17.02
N LEU A 652 -18.77 -7.92 17.03
CA LEU A 652 -18.46 -7.11 18.20
C LEU A 652 -19.78 -6.57 18.78
N VAL A 653 -20.16 -7.11 19.94
CA VAL A 653 -21.43 -6.83 20.62
C VAL A 653 -21.22 -5.79 21.71
N GLY A 654 -21.98 -4.70 21.65
CA GLY A 654 -21.96 -3.66 22.67
C GLY A 654 -22.92 -3.94 23.83
N LEU A 655 -22.43 -3.78 25.05
CA LEU A 655 -23.13 -3.96 26.32
C LEU A 655 -22.94 -2.72 27.23
N GLY A 656 -23.59 -2.72 28.39
CA GLY A 656 -23.36 -1.73 29.45
C GLY A 656 -24.47 -0.69 29.61
N CYS A 657 -25.45 -0.68 28.71
CA CYS A 657 -26.60 0.22 28.76
C CYS A 657 -27.88 -0.58 29.04
N PHE A 658 -28.51 -0.34 30.19
CA PHE A 658 -29.71 -1.06 30.62
C PHE A 658 -30.98 -0.29 30.25
N TRP A 659 -31.87 -0.89 29.46
CA TRP A 659 -33.22 -0.38 29.23
C TRP A 659 -34.21 -1.51 28.94
N GLU A 660 -35.49 -1.30 29.27
CA GLU A 660 -36.57 -2.28 29.06
C GLU A 660 -36.26 -3.70 29.56
N ASN A 661 -35.62 -3.82 30.72
CA ASN A 661 -35.21 -5.10 31.34
C ASN A 661 -34.16 -5.90 30.57
N SER A 662 -33.46 -5.27 29.62
CA SER A 662 -32.36 -5.89 28.86
C SER A 662 -31.11 -5.01 28.92
N VAL A 663 -29.96 -5.62 28.64
CA VAL A 663 -28.66 -4.92 28.50
C VAL A 663 -28.33 -4.83 27.01
N GLY A 664 -27.79 -3.71 26.58
CA GLY A 664 -27.37 -3.45 25.20
C GLY A 664 -26.42 -2.26 25.11
N ASP A 665 -26.38 -1.62 23.94
CA ASP A 665 -25.45 -0.52 23.60
C ASP A 665 -26.10 0.89 23.55
N GLY A 666 -27.37 0.99 23.88
CA GLY A 666 -28.23 2.18 23.81
C GLY A 666 -29.34 2.07 22.76
N ILE A 667 -29.15 1.21 21.74
CA ILE A 667 -30.05 1.03 20.60
C ILE A 667 -30.38 -0.45 20.36
N VAL A 668 -29.39 -1.33 20.44
CA VAL A 668 -29.51 -2.76 20.17
C VAL A 668 -29.40 -3.53 21.48
N LYS A 669 -30.39 -4.39 21.76
CA LYS A 669 -30.37 -5.30 22.91
C LYS A 669 -29.39 -6.45 22.65
N ASN A 670 -28.76 -6.97 23.70
CA ASN A 670 -27.82 -8.09 23.60
C ASN A 670 -28.45 -9.33 22.92
N GLU A 671 -29.70 -9.63 23.25
CA GLU A 671 -30.50 -10.71 22.64
C GLU A 671 -30.81 -10.49 21.15
N SER A 672 -30.52 -9.30 20.61
CA SER A 672 -30.60 -9.02 19.18
C SER A 672 -29.24 -8.87 18.51
N ALA A 673 -28.23 -8.43 19.27
CA ALA A 673 -26.91 -8.12 18.74
C ALA A 673 -26.07 -9.37 18.42
N TYR A 674 -26.28 -10.48 19.13
CA TYR A 674 -25.52 -11.72 18.88
C TYR A 674 -25.76 -12.24 17.46
N PHE A 675 -24.81 -13.01 16.93
CA PHE A 675 -24.96 -13.66 15.63
C PHE A 675 -24.55 -15.13 15.72
N GLU A 676 -25.45 -16.02 15.31
CA GLU A 676 -25.26 -17.47 15.43
C GLU A 676 -24.18 -17.97 14.46
N GLY A 677 -23.40 -18.97 14.91
CA GLY A 677 -22.34 -19.57 14.10
C GLY A 677 -21.06 -18.73 13.97
N VAL A 678 -21.00 -17.52 14.54
CA VAL A 678 -19.80 -16.66 14.49
C VAL A 678 -19.23 -16.36 15.87
N GLU A 679 -17.97 -15.92 15.90
CA GLU A 679 -17.33 -15.46 17.14
C GLU A 679 -17.95 -14.12 17.59
N ASN A 680 -18.57 -14.13 18.77
CA ASN A 680 -19.17 -12.95 19.38
C ASN A 680 -18.25 -12.40 20.48
N LEU A 681 -17.73 -11.18 20.28
CA LEU A 681 -16.83 -10.46 21.17
C LEU A 681 -17.59 -9.35 21.89
N PHE A 682 -17.64 -9.38 23.21
CA PHE A 682 -18.47 -8.45 24.00
C PHE A 682 -17.67 -7.29 24.57
N PHE A 683 -18.19 -6.07 24.44
CA PHE A 683 -17.58 -4.83 24.92
C PHE A 683 -18.55 -4.08 25.84
N ASN A 684 -18.05 -3.58 26.97
CA ASN A 684 -18.86 -2.81 27.91
C ASN A 684 -18.65 -1.31 27.70
N GLY A 685 -19.68 -0.61 27.24
CA GLY A 685 -19.69 0.84 27.11
C GLY A 685 -20.52 1.55 28.18
N LYS A 686 -20.65 2.87 28.03
CA LYS A 686 -21.44 3.74 28.91
C LYS A 686 -22.49 4.51 28.11
N CYS A 687 -23.68 4.66 28.69
CA CYS A 687 -24.72 5.53 28.18
C CYS A 687 -25.03 6.65 29.18
N ASN A 688 -25.03 7.90 28.71
CA ASN A 688 -25.35 9.08 29.51
C ASN A 688 -26.52 9.84 28.88
N GLY A 689 -27.74 9.63 29.39
CA GLY A 689 -28.93 10.29 28.84
C GLY A 689 -29.22 9.82 27.41
N PHE A 690 -29.04 10.71 26.43
CA PHE A 690 -29.23 10.43 25.00
C PHE A 690 -27.92 10.07 24.27
N ASP A 691 -26.77 10.14 24.95
CA ASP A 691 -25.48 9.72 24.39
C ASP A 691 -25.32 8.21 24.60
N PHE A 692 -25.67 7.46 23.55
CA PHE A 692 -25.64 6.01 23.55
C PHE A 692 -24.25 5.47 23.17
N PHE A 693 -23.86 4.35 23.79
CA PHE A 693 -22.62 3.64 23.42
C PHE A 693 -22.60 3.28 21.93
N HIS A 694 -23.75 2.92 21.36
CA HIS A 694 -23.96 2.63 19.94
C HIS A 694 -23.45 3.74 19.02
N GLY A 695 -23.69 5.02 19.36
CA GLY A 695 -23.23 6.15 18.54
C GLY A 695 -21.74 6.47 18.72
N ASN A 696 -21.19 6.11 19.89
CA ASN A 696 -19.83 6.45 20.28
C ASN A 696 -18.84 5.28 20.14
N VAL A 697 -19.26 4.14 19.59
CA VAL A 697 -18.48 2.90 19.53
C VAL A 697 -17.14 3.05 18.79
N PHE A 698 -17.04 4.01 17.88
CA PHE A 698 -15.81 4.33 17.14
C PHE A 698 -15.09 5.59 17.62
N ASP A 699 -15.52 6.17 18.74
CA ASP A 699 -14.73 7.18 19.43
C ASP A 699 -13.56 6.48 20.12
N THR A 700 -12.41 6.49 19.47
CA THR A 700 -11.19 5.84 19.93
C THR A 700 -10.57 6.50 21.16
N SER A 701 -11.03 7.71 21.51
CA SER A 701 -10.67 8.34 22.79
C SER A 701 -11.45 7.75 23.97
N LEU A 702 -12.66 7.26 23.72
CA LEU A 702 -13.54 6.64 24.73
C LEU A 702 -13.37 5.11 24.78
N TYR A 703 -13.22 4.46 23.63
CA TYR A 703 -13.19 2.99 23.49
C TYR A 703 -12.03 2.52 22.58
N PRO A 704 -10.76 2.78 22.95
CA PRO A 704 -9.61 2.37 22.16
C PRO A 704 -9.53 0.85 21.95
N GLU A 705 -10.05 0.04 22.89
CA GLU A 705 -10.04 -1.42 22.80
C GLU A 705 -10.83 -1.98 21.60
N ILE A 706 -11.84 -1.25 21.13
CA ILE A 706 -12.63 -1.64 19.96
C ILE A 706 -11.78 -1.50 18.71
N TYR A 707 -11.09 -0.37 18.58
CA TYR A 707 -10.14 -0.13 17.48
C TYR A 707 -9.06 -1.22 17.44
N GLU A 708 -8.39 -1.47 18.56
CA GLU A 708 -7.32 -2.47 18.65
C GLU A 708 -7.83 -3.88 18.28
N THR A 709 -9.06 -4.21 18.67
CA THR A 709 -9.68 -5.49 18.30
C THR A 709 -9.92 -5.56 16.81
N ILE A 710 -10.52 -4.52 16.19
CA ILE A 710 -10.77 -4.49 14.76
C ILE A 710 -9.45 -4.61 13.99
N LYS A 711 -8.43 -3.83 14.36
CA LYS A 711 -7.09 -3.89 13.75
C LYS A 711 -6.50 -5.29 13.82
N LYS A 712 -6.51 -5.91 15.00
CA LYS A 712 -6.03 -7.28 15.19
C LYS A 712 -6.78 -8.29 14.32
N LEU A 713 -8.11 -8.16 14.24
CA LEU A 713 -8.93 -9.01 13.39
C LEU A 713 -8.58 -8.84 11.91
N ILE A 714 -8.27 -7.63 11.45
CA ILE A 714 -7.84 -7.34 10.08
C ILE A 714 -6.48 -8.01 9.80
N GLU A 715 -5.50 -7.80 10.67
CA GLU A 715 -4.10 -8.25 10.51
C GLU A 715 -3.93 -9.77 10.64
N ASN A 716 -4.79 -10.43 11.42
CA ASN A 716 -4.77 -11.89 11.55
C ASN A 716 -5.16 -12.55 10.22
N LYS A 717 -4.16 -13.10 9.52
CA LYS A 717 -4.38 -14.07 8.44
C LYS A 717 -4.91 -15.35 9.06
N GLN A 718 -6.18 -15.67 8.84
CA GLN A 718 -6.68 -17.00 9.20
C GLN A 718 -5.86 -18.03 8.39
N LYS A 719 -5.23 -18.98 9.09
CA LYS A 719 -4.84 -20.25 8.48
C LYS A 719 -6.16 -20.99 8.24
N ILE A 720 -6.72 -20.85 7.04
CA ILE A 720 -7.81 -21.71 6.58
C ILE A 720 -7.23 -23.10 6.30
#